data_AF-A0A958XDT1-F1
#
_entry.id   AF-A0A958XDT1-F1
#
_cell.length_a   1.000
_cell.length_b   1.000
_cell.length_c   1.000
_cell.angle_alpha   90.00
_cell.angle_beta   90.00
_cell.angle_gamma   90.00
#
_symmetry.space_group_name_H-M   'P 1'
#
loop_
_entity.id
_entity.type
_entity.pdbx_description
1 polymer ?
#
loop_
_entity_poly.entity_id
_entity_poly.type
_entity_poly.pdbx_seq_one_letter_code
_entity_poly.pdbx_strand_id
1 'polypeptide(L)'
;MQQFIRLLLIMGVAVALPSCANYKLHYAGTEQNWKEDHPDPDLKRTHTMYLVGDAGYLPEKGVNPVLVHLKKELAQEKKAASVLFLGDNIYPHGMPRKSEPEARKEAEQRIEAQMDAVADFKGEVIFIAGNHDWANGLSGRRREERYVEEYLNKKHGVDDEDDKKWKNYFLPDDGCSGPEVVEISKDLVVIAIDSEWWLTDWNREPDINDGCEIKSRTHFLFAMENILRKYRNRNVVLAMHHPPHTYGPHGGKFHIKQHLFPLTELNPNLYIPLPGLGTLAALLRAGGGSKQDAANGTYKSLMHGLLTGAKKNGRYIFASGHEHALQYIEDDQQYYVVSGSGSKVSPVGKGKGSKFSYGAPGYSTLEFYDNGECWVQFWVPDTSGATAQLVYRRQVKGAFATPSAGEAADFSEYERHLDSIEVPVIKDPVHDVGGLHKLVLGTHYRDVYKGTYTFPVLDLSTVNGGMTPIQQGGGNQTNSLRLKDAQGRQYVLRDLTKDVSRLLPFPLNKMTAAQSVAMDNFLSTHPFAPLAIPWLAEAIQVYHTNPTICYVPKQPALGDYNADFGGSVYLFEERAGGDWSGTGVFGSSEKVISTPDVVEKTLKNNNHKIDQYWVVRARLFDLLIGDWDRHDDQWRWARFEDGKRKYYRPVPRDRDQAFSKYDGLITTFSRQTMPFLHQLRVYGPEISNMKWATWSARHFDRAFLNQMSWKEWEAEALSIRKNLTDSVIEHAFDHWPRRAKELSAAPIIAGLKQRRDSIIPIAWRRYLLLSKEVDVYGTDEKELFEVTREYDGAVRVRVFEISK
;
A
#
# COMPACT_ATOMS: atom_id res chain seq x y z
N MET A 1 12.83 -43.24 42.98
CA MET A 1 11.79 -42.85 42.02
C MET A 1 10.76 -41.86 42.61
N GLN A 2 10.06 -42.18 43.71
CA GLN A 2 9.09 -41.26 44.34
C GLN A 2 9.68 -39.92 44.82
N GLN A 3 10.89 -39.89 45.39
CA GLN A 3 11.55 -38.64 45.78
C GLN A 3 11.96 -37.79 44.57
N PHE A 4 12.34 -38.42 43.45
CA PHE A 4 12.69 -37.72 42.21
C PHE A 4 11.45 -37.14 41.53
N ILE A 5 10.32 -37.86 41.55
CA ILE A 5 9.02 -37.37 41.09
C ILE A 5 8.50 -36.23 41.98
N ARG A 6 8.67 -36.32 43.30
CA ARG A 6 8.37 -35.20 44.22
C ARG A 6 9.24 -33.98 43.95
N LEU A 7 10.54 -34.15 43.69
CA LEU A 7 11.43 -33.02 43.37
C LEU A 7 11.05 -32.38 42.04
N LEU A 8 10.70 -33.17 41.01
CA LEU A 8 10.20 -32.67 39.72
C LEU A 8 8.85 -31.97 39.85
N LEU A 9 7.95 -32.46 40.70
CA LEU A 9 6.67 -31.80 41.00
C LEU A 9 6.89 -30.48 41.77
N ILE A 10 7.77 -30.45 42.77
CA ILE A 10 8.09 -29.24 43.53
C ILE A 10 8.81 -28.22 42.64
N MET A 11 9.72 -28.66 41.77
CA MET A 11 10.42 -27.79 40.81
C MET A 11 9.45 -27.30 39.71
N GLY A 12 8.51 -28.14 39.26
CA GLY A 12 7.43 -27.73 38.34
C GLY A 12 6.44 -26.76 38.97
N VAL A 13 6.10 -26.92 40.25
CA VAL A 13 5.27 -25.98 41.02
C VAL A 13 6.03 -24.67 41.28
N ALA A 14 7.32 -24.72 41.59
CA ALA A 14 8.15 -23.52 41.79
C ALA A 14 8.35 -22.72 40.49
N VAL A 15 8.43 -23.38 39.33
CA VAL A 15 8.48 -22.75 38.00
C VAL A 15 7.11 -22.20 37.57
N ALA A 16 6.00 -22.76 38.07
CA ALA A 16 4.64 -22.29 37.76
C ALA A 16 4.23 -21.01 38.52
N LEU A 17 4.79 -20.75 39.71
CA LEU A 17 4.40 -19.61 40.56
C LEU A 17 4.64 -18.20 39.97
N PRO A 18 5.73 -17.90 39.24
CA PRO A 18 5.92 -16.58 38.60
C PRO A 18 5.22 -16.43 37.24
N SER A 19 4.48 -17.44 36.76
CA SER A 19 3.83 -17.43 35.43
C SER A 19 2.31 -17.29 35.46
N CYS A 20 1.68 -17.20 36.64
CA CYS A 20 0.22 -17.20 36.74
C CYS A 20 -0.41 -15.86 36.33
N ALA A 21 -0.80 -15.75 35.05
CA ALA A 21 -1.74 -14.73 34.59
C ALA A 21 -3.11 -14.94 35.25
N ASN A 22 -3.88 -13.86 35.46
CA ASN A 22 -5.21 -13.92 36.05
C ASN A 22 -6.08 -12.74 35.59
N TYR A 23 -7.36 -12.73 35.97
CA TYR A 23 -8.32 -11.69 35.55
C TYR A 23 -8.34 -10.46 36.48
N LYS A 24 -7.42 -10.36 37.45
CA LYS A 24 -7.41 -9.24 38.41
C LYS A 24 -6.71 -8.02 37.83
N LEU A 25 -6.98 -6.89 38.46
CA LEU A 25 -6.36 -5.60 38.21
C LEU A 25 -4.92 -5.58 38.75
N HIS A 26 -3.95 -5.22 37.91
CA HIS A 26 -2.55 -5.13 38.27
C HIS A 26 -1.97 -3.75 37.98
N TYR A 27 -1.28 -3.18 38.97
CA TYR A 27 -0.45 -1.98 38.83
C TYR A 27 1.02 -2.32 39.08
N ALA A 28 1.93 -1.63 38.40
CA ALA A 28 3.33 -1.59 38.81
C ALA A 28 3.48 -0.80 40.13
N GLY A 29 4.55 -1.05 40.87
CA GLY A 29 4.76 -0.41 42.18
C GLY A 29 4.78 1.12 42.12
N THR A 30 5.27 1.68 41.02
CA THR A 30 5.32 3.13 40.77
C THR A 30 3.97 3.76 40.39
N GLU A 31 2.95 2.93 40.15
CA GLU A 31 1.69 3.37 39.54
C GLU A 31 0.51 3.31 40.52
N GLN A 32 0.76 3.03 41.81
CA GLN A 32 -0.31 2.87 42.82
C GLN A 32 -1.15 4.14 43.01
N ASN A 33 -0.55 5.31 42.81
CA ASN A 33 -1.19 6.61 43.00
C ASN A 33 -1.65 7.25 41.69
N TRP A 34 -1.87 6.49 40.61
CA TRP A 34 -2.27 7.01 39.29
C TRP A 34 -3.51 7.93 39.31
N LYS A 35 -4.36 7.83 40.35
CA LYS A 35 -5.53 8.72 40.51
C LYS A 35 -5.13 10.18 40.77
N GLU A 36 -3.95 10.40 41.33
CA GLU A 36 -3.36 11.72 41.55
C GLU A 36 -2.72 12.26 40.26
N ASP A 37 -2.32 11.39 39.33
CA ASP A 37 -1.79 11.79 38.02
C ASP A 37 -2.93 12.29 37.14
N HIS A 38 -2.95 13.59 36.84
CA HIS A 38 -3.89 14.20 35.89
C HIS A 38 -3.18 15.22 34.99
N PRO A 39 -3.70 15.50 33.78
CA PRO A 39 -3.22 16.61 32.98
C PRO A 39 -3.32 17.91 33.77
N ASP A 40 -2.43 18.84 33.48
CA ASP A 40 -2.52 20.19 34.02
C ASP A 40 -3.90 20.80 33.64
N PRO A 41 -4.68 21.31 34.61
CA PRO A 41 -6.01 21.87 34.36
C PRO A 41 -6.05 22.99 33.30
N ASP A 42 -4.93 23.67 33.06
CA ASP A 42 -4.84 24.75 32.07
C ASP A 42 -4.65 24.23 30.63
N LEU A 43 -4.30 22.95 30.46
CA LEU A 43 -4.13 22.35 29.13
C LEU A 43 -5.48 22.10 28.46
N LYS A 44 -5.57 22.46 27.18
CA LYS A 44 -6.80 22.27 26.42
C LYS A 44 -6.74 20.97 25.63
N ARG A 45 -7.64 20.04 25.95
CA ARG A 45 -7.84 18.83 25.15
C ARG A 45 -8.27 19.20 23.73
N THR A 46 -7.47 18.79 22.75
CA THR A 46 -7.70 19.05 21.32
C THR A 46 -8.37 17.87 20.64
N HIS A 47 -8.07 16.64 21.06
CA HIS A 47 -8.63 15.43 20.44
C HIS A 47 -8.78 14.26 21.42
N THR A 48 -9.84 13.46 21.27
CA THR A 48 -10.04 12.18 21.97
C THR A 48 -10.04 11.02 20.96
N MET A 49 -9.18 10.03 21.13
CA MET A 49 -9.14 8.83 20.30
C MET A 49 -9.57 7.61 21.11
N TYR A 50 -10.69 6.98 20.73
CA TYR A 50 -11.21 5.76 21.32
C TYR A 50 -10.57 4.54 20.64
N LEU A 51 -10.09 3.58 21.42
CA LEU A 51 -9.40 2.38 20.95
C LEU A 51 -10.16 1.13 21.41
N VAL A 52 -10.73 0.37 20.47
CA VAL A 52 -11.60 -0.78 20.76
C VAL A 52 -11.17 -1.98 19.91
N GLY A 53 -10.51 -2.98 20.50
CA GLY A 53 -10.15 -4.22 19.82
C GLY A 53 -11.07 -5.38 20.18
N ASP A 54 -11.14 -6.38 19.29
CA ASP A 54 -11.74 -7.69 19.55
C ASP A 54 -13.22 -7.56 19.94
N ALA A 55 -13.97 -6.73 19.22
CA ALA A 55 -15.38 -6.46 19.46
C ALA A 55 -16.34 -7.40 18.67
N GLY A 56 -15.80 -8.33 17.87
CA GLY A 56 -16.57 -9.17 16.92
C GLY A 56 -17.34 -10.36 17.48
N TYR A 57 -17.57 -10.43 18.80
CA TYR A 57 -18.39 -11.45 19.45
C TYR A 57 -19.61 -10.79 20.12
N LEU A 58 -20.80 -11.39 19.95
CA LEU A 58 -22.02 -10.95 20.62
C LEU A 58 -22.30 -11.83 21.85
N PRO A 59 -22.59 -11.25 23.02
CA PRO A 59 -22.95 -12.04 24.21
C PRO A 59 -24.24 -12.85 23.99
N GLU A 60 -24.31 -14.08 24.51
CA GLU A 60 -25.49 -14.98 24.39
C GLU A 60 -26.81 -14.40 24.94
N LYS A 61 -26.75 -13.36 25.78
CA LYS A 61 -27.91 -12.83 26.54
C LYS A 61 -28.11 -11.32 26.46
N GLY A 62 -27.47 -10.58 25.55
CA GLY A 62 -27.68 -9.13 25.52
C GLY A 62 -26.76 -8.31 24.62
N VAL A 63 -26.82 -7.00 24.84
CA VAL A 63 -26.07 -5.97 24.11
C VAL A 63 -24.63 -5.93 24.62
N ASN A 64 -23.64 -5.74 23.75
CA ASN A 64 -22.24 -5.58 24.15
C ASN A 64 -22.08 -4.29 24.99
N PRO A 65 -21.75 -4.37 26.30
CA PRO A 65 -21.69 -3.20 27.18
C PRO A 65 -20.61 -2.19 26.78
N VAL A 66 -19.52 -2.65 26.15
CA VAL A 66 -18.48 -1.76 25.61
C VAL A 66 -19.03 -0.90 24.48
N LEU A 67 -19.76 -1.50 23.53
CA LEU A 67 -20.35 -0.78 22.40
C LEU A 67 -21.49 0.15 22.84
N VAL A 68 -22.29 -0.25 23.85
CA VAL A 68 -23.33 0.61 24.44
C VAL A 68 -22.70 1.85 25.07
N HIS A 69 -21.66 1.66 25.89
CA HIS A 69 -20.99 2.77 26.54
C HIS A 69 -20.29 3.68 25.52
N LEU A 70 -19.60 3.09 24.53
CA LEU A 70 -18.96 3.84 23.45
C LEU A 70 -19.98 4.73 22.72
N LYS A 71 -21.12 4.18 22.29
CA LYS A 71 -22.17 4.94 21.60
C LYS A 71 -22.64 6.14 22.43
N LYS A 72 -22.82 5.94 23.74
CA LYS A 72 -23.21 7.00 24.67
C LYS A 72 -22.14 8.11 24.76
N GLU A 73 -20.87 7.74 24.89
CA GLU A 73 -19.77 8.69 24.97
C GLU A 73 -19.62 9.50 23.67
N LEU A 74 -19.69 8.85 22.52
CA LEU A 74 -19.58 9.50 21.21
C LEU A 74 -20.72 10.50 20.96
N ALA A 75 -21.93 10.22 21.46
CA ALA A 75 -23.05 11.15 21.39
C ALA A 75 -22.87 12.40 22.27
N GLN A 76 -22.01 12.33 23.29
CA GLN A 76 -21.73 13.42 24.23
C GLN A 76 -20.42 14.16 23.94
N GLU A 77 -19.57 13.61 23.06
CA GLU A 77 -18.29 14.20 22.74
C GLU A 77 -18.46 15.52 21.97
N LYS A 78 -17.97 16.59 22.58
CA LYS A 78 -18.06 17.97 22.05
C LYS A 78 -16.79 18.41 21.35
N LYS A 79 -15.69 17.68 21.55
CA LYS A 79 -14.38 17.95 20.95
C LYS A 79 -14.19 17.08 19.71
N ALA A 80 -13.14 17.37 18.94
CA ALA A 80 -12.73 16.48 17.86
C ALA A 80 -12.40 15.11 18.44
N ALA A 81 -12.87 14.05 17.78
CA ALA A 81 -12.65 12.70 18.24
C ALA A 81 -12.52 11.72 17.09
N SER A 82 -11.95 10.56 17.40
CA SER A 82 -11.82 9.45 16.47
C SER A 82 -12.05 8.11 17.17
N VAL A 83 -12.50 7.10 16.43
CA VAL A 83 -12.70 5.73 16.91
C VAL A 83 -11.89 4.78 16.04
N LEU A 84 -11.04 3.98 16.67
CA LEU A 84 -10.26 2.93 16.03
C LEU A 84 -10.75 1.58 16.53
N PHE A 85 -11.33 0.79 15.64
CA PHE A 85 -11.59 -0.63 15.85
C PHE A 85 -10.34 -1.42 15.48
N LEU A 86 -9.69 -2.04 16.47
CA LEU A 86 -8.32 -2.59 16.39
C LEU A 86 -8.27 -4.06 15.91
N GLY A 87 -9.22 -4.47 15.06
CA GLY A 87 -9.27 -5.80 14.46
C GLY A 87 -10.01 -6.85 15.29
N ASP A 88 -10.18 -8.02 14.67
CA ASP A 88 -11.08 -9.08 15.10
C ASP A 88 -12.53 -8.56 15.22
N ASN A 89 -12.96 -7.91 14.13
CA ASN A 89 -14.29 -7.32 14.02
C ASN A 89 -15.35 -8.40 13.80
N ILE A 90 -14.99 -9.59 13.30
CA ILE A 90 -15.91 -10.71 13.11
C ILE A 90 -15.27 -12.05 13.51
N TYR A 91 -15.67 -12.60 14.65
CA TYR A 91 -15.25 -13.96 15.06
C TYR A 91 -16.11 -15.08 14.42
N PRO A 92 -15.59 -16.31 14.34
CA PRO A 92 -14.18 -16.65 14.24
C PRO A 92 -13.69 -16.65 12.79
N HIS A 93 -14.55 -16.36 11.81
CA HIS A 93 -14.30 -16.63 10.40
C HIS A 93 -14.38 -15.38 9.50
N GLY A 94 -14.38 -14.17 10.03
CA GLY A 94 -14.45 -12.97 9.20
C GLY A 94 -15.75 -12.94 8.41
N MET A 95 -15.75 -12.24 7.27
CA MET A 95 -16.94 -12.09 6.43
C MET A 95 -17.16 -13.24 5.40
N PRO A 96 -18.21 -14.08 5.55
CA PRO A 96 -18.49 -15.21 4.66
C PRO A 96 -19.02 -14.79 3.29
N ARG A 97 -19.12 -15.75 2.37
CA ARG A 97 -19.75 -15.55 1.05
C ARG A 97 -21.27 -15.46 1.18
N LYS A 98 -21.93 -14.77 0.25
CA LYS A 98 -23.41 -14.70 0.19
C LYS A 98 -24.07 -16.07 -0.03
N SER A 99 -23.35 -17.06 -0.53
CA SER A 99 -23.81 -18.45 -0.67
C SER A 99 -23.87 -19.23 0.65
N GLU A 100 -23.42 -18.65 1.77
CA GLU A 100 -23.43 -19.25 3.11
C GLU A 100 -24.32 -18.40 4.04
N PRO A 101 -25.66 -18.42 3.85
CA PRO A 101 -26.55 -17.40 4.38
C PRO A 101 -26.62 -17.36 5.91
N GLU A 102 -26.54 -18.50 6.59
CA GLU A 102 -26.58 -18.57 8.06
C GLU A 102 -25.33 -17.94 8.68
N ALA A 103 -24.14 -18.33 8.21
CA ALA A 103 -22.87 -17.77 8.65
C ALA A 103 -22.75 -16.29 8.29
N ARG A 104 -23.23 -15.92 7.09
CA ARG A 104 -23.26 -14.53 6.62
C ARG A 104 -24.11 -13.65 7.53
N LYS A 105 -25.32 -14.09 7.88
CA LYS A 105 -26.22 -13.36 8.78
C LYS A 105 -25.60 -13.13 10.15
N GLU A 106 -24.95 -14.14 10.71
CA GLU A 106 -24.28 -14.02 11.99
C GLU A 106 -23.10 -13.03 11.94
N ALA A 107 -22.30 -13.07 10.88
CA ALA A 107 -21.20 -12.14 10.65
C ALA A 107 -21.70 -10.68 10.52
N GLU A 108 -22.76 -10.47 9.73
CA GLU A 108 -23.39 -9.14 9.56
C GLU A 108 -23.88 -8.58 10.90
N GLN A 109 -24.57 -9.39 11.72
CA GLN A 109 -25.04 -8.95 13.04
C GLN A 109 -23.90 -8.47 13.95
N ARG A 110 -22.74 -9.12 13.90
CA ARG A 110 -21.58 -8.80 14.75
C ARG A 110 -20.91 -7.49 14.32
N ILE A 111 -20.72 -7.28 13.03
CA ILE A 111 -20.10 -6.05 12.52
C ILE A 111 -21.08 -4.87 12.56
N GLU A 112 -22.37 -5.09 12.31
CA GLU A 112 -23.40 -4.06 12.41
C GLU A 112 -23.52 -3.49 13.81
N ALA A 113 -23.37 -4.30 14.86
CA ALA A 113 -23.36 -3.80 16.24
C ALA A 113 -22.26 -2.77 16.50
N GLN A 114 -21.09 -2.93 15.86
CA GLN A 114 -19.98 -1.99 15.94
C GLN A 114 -20.25 -0.74 15.12
N MET A 115 -20.74 -0.90 13.88
CA MET A 115 -21.08 0.22 13.00
C MET A 115 -22.23 1.06 13.57
N ASP A 116 -23.23 0.46 14.19
CA ASP A 116 -24.34 1.15 14.85
C ASP A 116 -23.91 1.94 16.08
N ALA A 117 -22.79 1.57 16.72
CA ALA A 117 -22.20 2.35 17.81
C ALA A 117 -21.61 3.68 17.32
N VAL A 118 -21.25 3.76 16.02
CA VAL A 118 -20.59 4.92 15.41
C VAL A 118 -21.40 5.57 14.28
N ALA A 119 -22.57 5.03 13.90
CA ALA A 119 -23.33 5.49 12.73
C ALA A 119 -23.75 6.99 12.79
N ASP A 120 -23.98 7.54 13.98
CA ASP A 120 -24.33 8.95 14.17
C ASP A 120 -23.10 9.83 14.46
N PHE A 121 -21.94 9.22 14.69
CA PHE A 121 -20.71 9.92 15.03
C PHE A 121 -20.14 10.64 13.80
N LYS A 122 -19.71 11.89 14.00
CA LYS A 122 -19.21 12.76 12.91
C LYS A 122 -17.70 12.86 12.84
N GLY A 123 -16.99 12.24 13.78
CA GLY A 123 -15.54 12.21 13.81
C GLY A 123 -14.95 11.15 12.89
N GLU A 124 -13.66 10.90 13.08
CA GLU A 124 -12.92 9.93 12.26
C GLU A 124 -13.20 8.50 12.75
N VAL A 125 -13.55 7.58 11.85
CA VAL A 125 -13.83 6.18 12.19
C VAL A 125 -12.93 5.32 11.34
N ILE A 126 -12.14 4.46 11.99
CA ILE A 126 -11.16 3.58 11.34
C ILE A 126 -11.38 2.16 11.87
N PHE A 127 -11.58 1.21 10.97
CA PHE A 127 -11.50 -0.22 11.24
C PHE A 127 -10.16 -0.72 10.69
N ILE A 128 -9.49 -1.61 11.42
CA ILE A 128 -8.37 -2.39 10.89
C ILE A 128 -8.71 -3.88 10.99
N ALA A 129 -8.02 -4.72 10.21
CA ALA A 129 -8.23 -6.17 10.27
C ALA A 129 -7.40 -6.82 11.39
N GLY A 130 -8.00 -7.84 12.03
CA GLY A 130 -7.34 -8.82 12.87
C GLY A 130 -7.26 -10.20 12.20
N ASN A 131 -6.75 -11.19 12.93
CA ASN A 131 -6.50 -12.50 12.36
C ASN A 131 -7.80 -13.27 12.03
N HIS A 132 -8.90 -13.00 12.74
CA HIS A 132 -10.18 -13.64 12.44
C HIS A 132 -10.85 -13.05 11.19
N ASP A 133 -10.64 -11.77 10.91
CA ASP A 133 -11.18 -11.09 9.72
C ASP A 133 -10.54 -11.66 8.43
N TRP A 134 -9.28 -12.12 8.53
CA TRP A 134 -8.54 -12.82 7.47
C TRP A 134 -8.85 -14.31 7.30
N ALA A 135 -9.72 -14.90 8.12
CA ALA A 135 -9.95 -16.35 8.10
C ALA A 135 -10.47 -16.90 6.75
N ASN A 136 -11.09 -16.03 5.94
CA ASN A 136 -11.59 -16.35 4.59
C ASN A 136 -10.65 -15.84 3.47
N GLY A 137 -9.37 -15.60 3.79
CA GLY A 137 -8.34 -15.09 2.88
C GLY A 137 -8.57 -13.64 2.44
N LEU A 138 -7.79 -13.16 1.48
CA LEU A 138 -7.89 -11.79 0.97
C LEU A 138 -9.30 -11.46 0.47
N SER A 139 -9.97 -12.43 -0.17
CA SER A 139 -11.33 -12.25 -0.65
C SER A 139 -12.34 -12.00 0.48
N GLY A 140 -12.15 -12.63 1.64
CA GLY A 140 -12.99 -12.42 2.83
C GLY A 140 -12.77 -11.04 3.42
N ARG A 141 -11.51 -10.65 3.52
CA ARG A 141 -11.10 -9.33 3.98
C ARG A 141 -11.73 -8.21 3.14
N ARG A 142 -11.58 -8.27 1.80
CA ARG A 142 -12.20 -7.29 0.88
C ARG A 142 -13.73 -7.28 0.94
N ARG A 143 -14.36 -8.42 1.23
CA ARG A 143 -15.82 -8.48 1.44
C ARG A 143 -16.24 -7.79 2.73
N GLU A 144 -15.45 -7.90 3.79
CA GLU A 144 -15.71 -7.24 5.07
C GLU A 144 -15.59 -5.72 4.94
N GLU A 145 -14.47 -5.27 4.37
CA GLU A 145 -14.21 -3.87 4.04
C GLU A 145 -15.35 -3.23 3.25
N ARG A 146 -15.70 -3.80 2.08
CA ARG A 146 -16.83 -3.28 1.29
C ARG A 146 -18.14 -3.24 2.07
N TYR A 147 -18.39 -4.22 2.94
CA TYR A 147 -19.61 -4.22 3.75
C TYR A 147 -19.63 -3.06 4.75
N VAL A 148 -18.51 -2.83 5.43
CA VAL A 148 -18.37 -1.74 6.41
C VAL A 148 -18.55 -0.38 5.73
N GLU A 149 -17.90 -0.19 4.58
CA GLU A 149 -17.96 1.06 3.84
C GLU A 149 -19.35 1.32 3.24
N GLU A 150 -19.96 0.33 2.60
CA GLU A 150 -21.33 0.44 2.09
C GLU A 150 -22.31 0.79 3.22
N TYR A 151 -22.20 0.14 4.38
CA TYR A 151 -23.11 0.38 5.49
C TYR A 151 -22.98 1.81 6.03
N LEU A 152 -21.76 2.26 6.34
CA LEU A 152 -21.52 3.56 6.96
C LEU A 152 -21.77 4.71 5.98
N ASN A 153 -21.31 4.61 4.72
CA ASN A 153 -21.57 5.64 3.71
C ASN A 153 -23.08 5.80 3.46
N LYS A 154 -23.82 4.71 3.36
CA LYS A 154 -25.28 4.74 3.21
C LYS A 154 -25.98 5.38 4.40
N LYS A 155 -25.54 5.10 5.64
CA LYS A 155 -26.05 5.78 6.85
C LYS A 155 -25.79 7.29 6.82
N HIS A 156 -24.75 7.72 6.12
CA HIS A 156 -24.42 9.12 5.90
C HIS A 156 -25.01 9.72 4.60
N GLY A 157 -25.86 8.98 3.90
CA GLY A 157 -26.57 9.44 2.70
C GLY A 157 -25.74 9.44 1.42
N VAL A 158 -24.70 8.60 1.35
CA VAL A 158 -23.88 8.37 0.16
C VAL A 158 -24.09 6.94 -0.31
N ASP A 159 -24.81 6.78 -1.43
CA ASP A 159 -25.23 5.48 -1.96
C ASP A 159 -24.42 5.04 -3.20
N ASP A 160 -23.50 5.88 -3.68
CA ASP A 160 -22.63 5.60 -4.83
C ASP A 160 -21.15 5.64 -4.41
N GLU A 161 -20.45 4.53 -4.58
CA GLU A 161 -19.00 4.39 -4.37
C GLU A 161 -18.18 5.34 -5.28
N ASP A 162 -18.77 5.80 -6.38
CA ASP A 162 -18.16 6.76 -7.28
C ASP A 162 -18.37 8.23 -6.83
N ASP A 163 -19.20 8.50 -5.82
CA ASP A 163 -19.42 9.84 -5.25
C ASP A 163 -18.15 10.35 -4.53
N LYS A 164 -17.82 11.63 -4.73
CA LYS A 164 -16.67 12.29 -4.09
C LYS A 164 -16.77 12.35 -2.56
N LYS A 165 -17.95 12.11 -1.99
CA LYS A 165 -18.21 12.03 -0.54
C LYS A 165 -18.04 10.62 0.02
N TRP A 166 -17.84 9.60 -0.81
CA TRP A 166 -17.53 8.26 -0.33
C TRP A 166 -16.28 8.28 0.54
N LYS A 167 -16.37 7.67 1.71
CA LYS A 167 -15.28 7.57 2.67
C LYS A 167 -14.88 6.12 2.87
N ASN A 168 -13.58 5.88 2.88
CA ASN A 168 -13.02 4.59 3.25
C ASN A 168 -12.92 4.53 4.78
N TYR A 169 -13.49 3.48 5.36
CA TYR A 169 -13.57 3.29 6.80
C TYR A 169 -12.70 2.13 7.28
N PHE A 170 -12.33 1.21 6.37
CA PHE A 170 -11.55 0.04 6.68
C PHE A 170 -10.14 0.23 6.14
N LEU A 171 -9.16 0.37 7.02
CA LEU A 171 -7.79 0.71 6.67
C LEU A 171 -6.81 -0.39 7.15
N PRO A 172 -5.72 -0.65 6.42
CA PRO A 172 -5.40 -0.11 5.10
C PRO A 172 -6.38 -0.56 4.01
N ASP A 173 -6.54 0.19 2.94
CA ASP A 173 -7.50 -0.15 1.87
C ASP A 173 -7.11 -1.44 1.10
N ASP A 174 -8.09 -2.07 0.43
CA ASP A 174 -7.93 -3.16 -0.54
C ASP A 174 -7.24 -4.45 -0.05
N GLY A 175 -7.12 -4.66 1.26
CA GLY A 175 -6.38 -5.78 1.84
C GLY A 175 -4.86 -5.58 1.85
N CYS A 176 -4.40 -4.35 1.65
CA CYS A 176 -2.98 -4.04 1.61
C CYS A 176 -2.36 -3.96 3.01
N SER A 177 -1.02 -4.02 3.06
CA SER A 177 -0.25 -4.01 4.31
C SER A 177 -0.33 -2.71 5.13
N GLY A 178 -0.68 -1.59 4.49
CA GLY A 178 -0.26 -0.26 4.96
C GLY A 178 1.25 -0.09 4.79
N PRO A 179 1.90 0.90 5.42
CA PRO A 179 1.32 1.94 6.27
C PRO A 179 0.35 2.83 5.51
N GLU A 180 -0.88 2.88 6.00
CA GLU A 180 -1.84 3.89 5.57
C GLU A 180 -1.89 5.03 6.59
N VAL A 181 -1.74 6.26 6.11
CA VAL A 181 -1.57 7.43 6.96
C VAL A 181 -2.86 8.24 6.98
N VAL A 182 -3.42 8.43 8.17
CA VAL A 182 -4.56 9.32 8.41
C VAL A 182 -4.10 10.50 9.26
N GLU A 183 -4.07 11.68 8.65
CA GLU A 183 -3.73 12.92 9.36
C GLU A 183 -4.97 13.46 10.08
N ILE A 184 -5.08 13.17 11.38
CA ILE A 184 -6.24 13.56 12.20
C ILE A 184 -6.28 15.07 12.45
N SER A 185 -5.11 15.69 12.66
CA SER A 185 -4.98 17.13 12.85
C SER A 185 -3.63 17.62 12.32
N LYS A 186 -3.15 18.81 12.69
CA LYS A 186 -1.76 19.24 12.40
C LYS A 186 -0.71 18.53 13.27
N ASP A 187 -1.12 18.01 14.42
CA ASP A 187 -0.23 17.48 15.47
C ASP A 187 -0.41 15.98 15.72
N LEU A 188 -1.45 15.36 15.15
CA LEU A 188 -1.82 13.95 15.40
C LEU A 188 -1.97 13.16 14.10
N VAL A 189 -1.30 12.02 14.02
CA VAL A 189 -1.32 11.10 12.88
C VAL A 189 -1.65 9.69 13.37
N VAL A 190 -2.50 8.99 12.62
CA VAL A 190 -2.66 7.54 12.73
C VAL A 190 -1.96 6.88 11.55
N ILE A 191 -1.21 5.82 11.83
CA ILE A 191 -0.66 4.93 10.80
C ILE A 191 -1.33 3.57 10.99
N ALA A 192 -2.27 3.23 10.11
CA ALA A 192 -2.93 1.93 10.09
C ALA A 192 -2.04 0.89 9.42
N ILE A 193 -1.96 -0.30 10.03
CA ILE A 193 -1.13 -1.41 9.58
C ILE A 193 -1.95 -2.70 9.65
N ASP A 194 -2.03 -3.41 8.53
CA ASP A 194 -2.53 -4.78 8.53
C ASP A 194 -1.40 -5.72 8.94
N SER A 195 -1.35 -6.05 10.23
CA SER A 195 -0.30 -6.93 10.75
C SER A 195 -0.51 -8.40 10.37
N GLU A 196 -1.75 -8.81 10.07
CA GLU A 196 -2.02 -10.18 9.62
C GLU A 196 -1.55 -10.41 8.18
N TRP A 197 -1.58 -9.39 7.30
CA TRP A 197 -0.93 -9.46 5.99
C TRP A 197 0.53 -9.95 6.09
N TRP A 198 1.27 -9.49 7.11
CA TRP A 198 2.66 -9.92 7.31
C TRP A 198 2.74 -11.36 7.81
N LEU A 199 1.83 -11.80 8.68
CA LEU A 199 1.83 -13.15 9.27
C LEU A 199 1.34 -14.22 8.29
N THR A 200 0.48 -13.83 7.36
CA THR A 200 -0.12 -14.69 6.33
C THR A 200 0.95 -15.41 5.50
N ASP A 201 0.65 -16.66 5.12
CA ASP A 201 1.49 -17.42 4.19
C ASP A 201 1.21 -17.02 2.75
N TRP A 202 2.06 -16.17 2.18
CA TRP A 202 1.88 -15.65 0.83
C TRP A 202 1.98 -16.72 -0.26
N ASN A 203 2.51 -17.91 0.03
CA ASN A 203 2.47 -19.00 -0.94
C ASN A 203 1.06 -19.58 -1.09
N ARG A 204 0.20 -19.38 -0.09
CA ARG A 204 -1.21 -19.80 -0.09
C ARG A 204 -2.16 -18.68 -0.47
N GLU A 205 -1.68 -17.43 -0.43
CA GLU A 205 -2.38 -16.21 -0.86
C GLU A 205 -1.51 -15.51 -1.92
N PRO A 206 -1.38 -16.05 -3.14
CA PRO A 206 -0.49 -15.49 -4.17
C PRO A 206 -0.89 -14.06 -4.58
N ASP A 207 -2.19 -13.74 -4.45
CA ASP A 207 -2.79 -12.47 -4.86
C ASP A 207 -2.79 -11.42 -3.72
N ILE A 208 -2.13 -11.71 -2.58
CA ILE A 208 -2.15 -10.87 -1.36
C ILE A 208 -1.66 -9.42 -1.57
N ASN A 209 -0.97 -9.15 -2.68
CA ASN A 209 -0.41 -7.84 -3.01
C ASN A 209 -1.04 -7.23 -4.27
N ASP A 210 -2.11 -7.81 -4.81
CA ASP A 210 -2.76 -7.32 -6.02
C ASP A 210 -3.41 -5.96 -5.76
N GLY A 211 -3.07 -4.97 -6.58
CA GLY A 211 -3.50 -3.58 -6.41
C GLY A 211 -2.68 -2.78 -5.39
N CYS A 212 -1.85 -3.44 -4.56
CA CYS A 212 -1.07 -2.78 -3.52
C CYS A 212 0.23 -2.18 -4.06
N GLU A 213 0.60 -1.00 -3.55
CA GLU A 213 1.91 -0.38 -3.85
C GLU A 213 3.06 -1.15 -3.20
N ILE A 214 2.80 -1.74 -2.03
CA ILE A 214 3.76 -2.54 -1.28
C ILE A 214 3.57 -4.01 -1.64
N LYS A 215 4.54 -4.56 -2.36
CA LYS A 215 4.53 -5.95 -2.86
C LYS A 215 5.55 -6.86 -2.16
N SER A 216 6.22 -6.35 -1.12
CA SER A 216 7.17 -7.14 -0.33
C SER A 216 7.28 -6.65 1.12
N ARG A 217 7.58 -7.57 2.04
CA ARG A 217 7.87 -7.28 3.45
C ARG A 217 9.02 -6.28 3.63
N THR A 218 10.06 -6.33 2.79
CA THR A 218 11.17 -5.38 2.84
C THR A 218 10.73 -3.97 2.44
N HIS A 219 9.91 -3.86 1.38
CA HIS A 219 9.35 -2.58 0.94
C HIS A 219 8.41 -2.00 2.02
N PHE A 220 7.61 -2.85 2.67
CA PHE A 220 6.79 -2.45 3.83
C PHE A 220 7.62 -1.79 4.92
N LEU A 221 8.69 -2.43 5.39
CA LEU A 221 9.55 -1.88 6.45
C LEU A 221 10.24 -0.58 6.04
N PHE A 222 10.65 -0.47 4.77
CA PHE A 222 11.21 0.77 4.24
C PHE A 222 10.19 1.92 4.22
N ALA A 223 8.97 1.64 3.74
CA ALA A 223 7.88 2.62 3.72
C ALA A 223 7.51 3.06 5.16
N MET A 224 7.40 2.10 6.08
CA MET A 224 7.20 2.36 7.51
C MET A 224 8.28 3.29 8.07
N GLU A 225 9.56 3.00 7.84
CA GLU A 225 10.66 3.83 8.37
C GLU A 225 10.59 5.28 7.85
N ASN A 226 10.31 5.47 6.56
CA ASN A 226 10.20 6.80 5.98
C ASN A 226 8.99 7.58 6.52
N ILE A 227 7.84 6.92 6.70
CA ILE A 227 6.65 7.56 7.28
C ILE A 227 6.90 7.92 8.74
N LEU A 228 7.54 7.04 9.52
CA LEU A 228 7.93 7.35 10.89
C LEU A 228 8.90 8.54 10.93
N ARG A 229 9.90 8.59 10.03
CA ARG A 229 10.83 9.71 9.89
C ARG A 229 10.12 11.02 9.54
N LYS A 230 9.15 10.98 8.62
CA LYS A 230 8.34 12.14 8.18
C LYS A 230 7.56 12.73 9.35
N TYR A 231 6.85 11.90 10.10
CA TYR A 231 5.94 12.37 11.16
C TYR A 231 6.56 12.40 12.56
N ARG A 232 7.88 12.28 12.70
CA ARG A 232 8.58 12.18 14.00
C ARG A 232 8.32 13.34 14.97
N ASN A 233 7.99 14.51 14.43
CA ASN A 233 7.73 15.73 15.20
C ASN A 233 6.25 15.87 15.64
N ARG A 234 5.41 14.88 15.34
CA ARG A 234 3.99 14.84 15.70
C ARG A 234 3.71 13.71 16.69
N ASN A 235 2.49 13.70 17.23
CA ASN A 235 1.95 12.52 17.88
C ASN A 235 1.55 11.52 16.80
N VAL A 236 2.16 10.34 16.83
CA VAL A 236 1.91 9.28 15.86
C VAL A 236 1.46 8.04 16.62
N VAL A 237 0.28 7.55 16.26
CA VAL A 237 -0.31 6.31 16.76
C VAL A 237 -0.24 5.27 15.65
N LEU A 238 0.53 4.21 15.85
CA LEU A 238 0.56 3.05 14.97
C LEU A 238 -0.57 2.11 15.41
N ALA A 239 -1.62 2.04 14.59
CA ALA A 239 -2.79 1.20 14.82
C ALA A 239 -2.58 -0.14 14.11
N MET A 240 -2.50 -1.22 14.87
CA MET A 240 -2.25 -2.57 14.35
C MET A 240 -2.85 -3.62 15.27
N HIS A 241 -3.43 -4.70 14.73
CA HIS A 241 -4.10 -5.71 15.57
C HIS A 241 -3.14 -6.39 16.58
N HIS A 242 -2.05 -6.97 16.08
CA HIS A 242 -1.03 -7.67 16.87
C HIS A 242 -0.13 -6.74 17.72
N PRO A 243 -0.09 -6.87 19.06
CA PRO A 243 0.74 -6.02 19.92
C PRO A 243 2.24 -6.39 19.88
N PRO A 244 3.18 -5.43 19.91
CA PRO A 244 4.60 -5.75 20.06
C PRO A 244 4.96 -6.44 21.37
N HIS A 245 4.24 -6.09 22.45
CA HIS A 245 4.37 -6.69 23.77
C HIS A 245 3.00 -6.95 24.39
N THR A 246 2.84 -8.12 24.99
CA THR A 246 1.64 -8.50 25.75
C THR A 246 2.00 -9.56 26.79
N TYR A 247 1.24 -9.62 27.89
CA TYR A 247 1.44 -10.55 29.00
C TYR A 247 0.22 -11.43 29.30
N GLY A 248 -0.61 -11.72 28.29
CA GLY A 248 -1.62 -12.78 28.35
C GLY A 248 -1.21 -14.04 27.54
N PRO A 249 -2.16 -14.92 27.18
CA PRO A 249 -1.89 -16.16 26.48
C PRO A 249 -1.11 -16.01 25.18
N HIS A 250 -1.41 -14.99 24.37
CA HIS A 250 -0.68 -14.73 23.11
C HIS A 250 0.77 -14.27 23.37
N GLY A 251 1.01 -13.70 24.56
CA GLY A 251 2.34 -13.36 25.09
C GLY A 251 3.05 -14.49 25.82
N GLY A 252 2.49 -15.71 25.84
CA GLY A 252 3.06 -16.86 26.53
C GLY A 252 2.84 -16.88 28.04
N LYS A 253 1.81 -16.18 28.55
CA LYS A 253 1.42 -16.19 29.98
C LYS A 253 0.06 -16.85 30.15
N PHE A 254 -0.01 -17.85 31.01
CA PHE A 254 -1.20 -18.69 31.14
C PHE A 254 -1.74 -18.71 32.58
N HIS A 255 -3.04 -18.90 32.72
CA HIS A 255 -3.69 -19.13 34.00
C HIS A 255 -3.52 -20.60 34.42
N ILE A 256 -3.67 -20.89 35.71
CA ILE A 256 -3.56 -22.26 36.24
C ILE A 256 -4.54 -23.23 35.58
N LYS A 257 -5.67 -22.72 35.04
CA LYS A 257 -6.64 -23.50 34.27
C LYS A 257 -6.00 -24.13 33.02
N GLN A 258 -5.16 -23.41 32.27
CA GLN A 258 -4.48 -24.00 31.10
C GLN A 258 -3.49 -25.11 31.50
N HIS A 259 -2.80 -24.96 32.63
CA HIS A 259 -1.84 -25.95 33.12
C HIS A 259 -2.52 -27.23 33.61
N LEU A 260 -3.71 -27.11 34.20
CA LEU A 260 -4.46 -28.22 34.79
C LEU A 260 -5.46 -28.85 33.81
N PHE A 261 -6.11 -28.05 32.95
CA PHE A 261 -7.21 -28.46 32.08
C PHE A 261 -7.02 -27.95 30.64
N PRO A 262 -5.96 -28.37 29.93
CA PRO A 262 -5.60 -27.81 28.61
C PRO A 262 -6.68 -28.02 27.54
N LEU A 263 -7.50 -29.08 27.65
CA LEU A 263 -8.59 -29.34 26.69
C LEU A 263 -9.71 -28.30 26.75
N THR A 264 -9.75 -27.48 27.79
CA THR A 264 -10.72 -26.37 27.89
C THR A 264 -10.48 -25.26 26.87
N GLU A 265 -9.30 -25.20 26.24
CA GLU A 265 -9.05 -24.30 25.10
C GLU A 265 -9.72 -24.77 23.81
N LEU A 266 -9.91 -26.09 23.63
CA LEU A 266 -10.59 -26.66 22.47
C LEU A 266 -12.10 -26.69 22.64
N ASN A 267 -12.55 -26.99 23.87
CA ASN A 267 -13.96 -26.95 24.22
C ASN A 267 -14.09 -26.54 25.70
N PRO A 268 -14.77 -25.42 26.00
CA PRO A 268 -14.84 -24.88 27.35
C PRO A 268 -15.42 -25.85 28.40
N ASN A 269 -16.15 -26.89 27.96
CA ASN A 269 -16.77 -27.90 28.82
C ASN A 269 -15.85 -29.10 29.16
N LEU A 270 -14.68 -29.24 28.54
CA LEU A 270 -13.77 -30.38 28.74
C LEU A 270 -12.81 -30.20 29.93
N TYR A 271 -13.36 -30.23 31.15
CA TYR A 271 -12.60 -30.14 32.41
C TYR A 271 -11.92 -31.47 32.80
N ILE A 272 -11.03 -31.96 31.95
CA ILE A 272 -10.26 -33.19 32.21
C ILE A 272 -8.88 -32.78 32.77
N PRO A 273 -8.53 -33.16 34.03
CA PRO A 273 -7.27 -32.76 34.64
C PRO A 273 -6.09 -33.49 33.99
N LEU A 274 -5.23 -32.76 33.31
CA LEU A 274 -4.01 -33.25 32.68
C LEU A 274 -2.77 -32.45 33.13
N PRO A 275 -2.51 -32.35 34.46
CA PRO A 275 -1.36 -31.63 34.99
C PRO A 275 -0.06 -32.28 34.49
N GLY A 276 0.77 -31.51 33.80
CA GLY A 276 1.96 -32.00 33.10
C GLY A 276 1.84 -31.85 31.59
N LEU A 277 0.83 -32.47 30.97
CA LEU A 277 0.54 -32.24 29.54
C LEU A 277 0.09 -30.80 29.29
N GLY A 278 -0.74 -30.23 30.17
CA GLY A 278 -1.14 -28.82 30.07
C GLY A 278 0.04 -27.86 30.25
N THR A 279 0.94 -28.15 31.19
CA THR A 279 2.18 -27.38 31.35
C THR A 279 3.10 -27.52 30.14
N LEU A 280 3.23 -28.71 29.56
CA LEU A 280 4.01 -28.92 28.35
C LEU A 280 3.41 -28.14 27.16
N ALA A 281 2.09 -28.17 26.97
CA ALA A 281 1.40 -27.41 25.94
C ALA A 281 1.60 -25.89 26.10
N ALA A 282 1.46 -25.38 27.32
CA ALA A 282 1.72 -23.98 27.66
C ALA A 282 3.18 -23.57 27.36
N LEU A 283 4.16 -24.42 27.71
CA LEU A 283 5.58 -24.17 27.42
C LEU A 283 5.88 -24.20 25.91
N LEU A 284 5.31 -25.15 25.17
CA LEU A 284 5.47 -25.24 23.71
C LEU A 284 4.88 -23.99 23.01
N ARG A 285 3.69 -23.55 23.45
CA ARG A 285 3.07 -22.32 22.94
C ARG A 285 3.89 -21.08 23.29
N ALA A 286 4.43 -20.98 24.50
CA ALA A 286 5.32 -19.88 24.91
C ALA A 286 6.68 -19.87 24.16
N GLY A 287 7.15 -21.03 23.67
CA GLY A 287 8.45 -21.18 23.02
C GLY A 287 8.45 -21.03 21.50
N GLY A 288 7.33 -21.31 20.83
CA GLY A 288 7.21 -21.27 19.37
C GLY A 288 5.84 -20.86 18.87
N GLY A 289 4.78 -21.34 19.53
CA GLY A 289 3.40 -20.89 19.30
C GLY A 289 2.87 -21.01 17.86
N SER A 290 1.61 -20.64 17.68
CA SER A 290 1.04 -20.36 16.37
C SER A 290 1.63 -19.07 15.79
N LYS A 291 1.35 -18.76 14.52
CA LYS A 291 1.72 -17.45 13.93
C LYS A 291 1.11 -16.26 14.69
N GLN A 292 0.02 -16.52 15.42
CA GLN A 292 -0.74 -15.61 16.26
C GLN A 292 -0.17 -15.48 17.68
N ASP A 293 0.97 -16.10 17.99
CA ASP A 293 1.62 -15.97 19.30
C ASP A 293 2.94 -15.19 19.16
N ALA A 294 3.24 -14.30 20.11
CA ALA A 294 4.42 -13.42 20.07
C ALA A 294 5.76 -14.18 20.08
N ALA A 295 5.74 -15.47 20.43
CA ALA A 295 6.90 -16.35 20.37
C ALA A 295 7.31 -16.74 18.93
N ASN A 296 6.41 -16.60 17.96
CA ASN A 296 6.60 -17.04 16.59
C ASN A 296 7.66 -16.24 15.82
N GLY A 297 8.42 -16.90 14.95
CA GLY A 297 9.49 -16.27 14.17
C GLY A 297 9.00 -15.18 13.22
N THR A 298 7.85 -15.38 12.55
CA THR A 298 7.30 -14.40 11.58
C THR A 298 6.79 -13.15 12.30
N TYR A 299 6.11 -13.34 13.43
CA TYR A 299 5.66 -12.25 14.30
C TYR A 299 6.86 -11.48 14.87
N LYS A 300 7.85 -12.17 15.44
CA LYS A 300 9.10 -11.54 15.90
C LYS A 300 9.80 -10.75 14.80
N SER A 301 9.81 -11.24 13.56
CA SER A 301 10.38 -10.53 12.43
C SER A 301 9.65 -9.22 12.12
N LEU A 302 8.31 -9.21 12.18
CA LEU A 302 7.51 -7.98 12.02
C LEU A 302 7.86 -6.98 13.13
N MET A 303 7.76 -7.42 14.39
CA MET A 303 8.02 -6.55 15.54
C MET A 303 9.44 -6.01 15.53
N HIS A 304 10.42 -6.84 15.21
CA HIS A 304 11.80 -6.39 15.10
C HIS A 304 11.99 -5.31 14.03
N GLY A 305 11.40 -5.48 12.85
CA GLY A 305 11.45 -4.49 11.78
C GLY A 305 10.79 -3.16 12.17
N LEU A 306 9.55 -3.22 12.67
CA LEU A 306 8.80 -2.05 13.11
C LEU A 306 9.50 -1.30 14.24
N LEU A 307 9.95 -2.02 15.28
CA LEU A 307 10.63 -1.43 16.43
C LEU A 307 12.00 -0.85 16.06
N THR A 308 12.71 -1.44 15.10
CA THR A 308 13.98 -0.88 14.62
C THR A 308 13.75 0.48 13.94
N GLY A 309 12.75 0.56 13.04
CA GLY A 309 12.37 1.82 12.40
C GLY A 309 11.86 2.86 13.40
N ALA A 310 11.04 2.44 14.37
CA ALA A 310 10.53 3.29 15.44
C ALA A 310 11.66 3.88 16.30
N LYS A 311 12.55 3.03 16.83
CA LYS A 311 13.67 3.45 17.69
C LYS A 311 14.61 4.43 17.00
N LYS A 312 14.81 4.28 15.69
CA LYS A 312 15.68 5.16 14.91
C LYS A 312 15.08 6.56 14.72
N ASN A 313 13.75 6.67 14.68
CA ASN A 313 13.08 7.90 14.23
C ASN A 313 12.31 8.65 15.32
N GLY A 314 12.08 8.06 16.50
CA GLY A 314 11.46 8.80 17.60
C GLY A 314 10.76 7.92 18.63
N ARG A 315 9.75 8.50 19.28
CA ARG A 315 8.90 7.84 20.28
C ARG A 315 7.44 7.82 19.81
N TYR A 316 6.91 6.62 19.70
CA TYR A 316 5.63 6.35 19.06
C TYR A 316 4.71 5.52 19.96
N ILE A 317 3.41 5.64 19.72
CA ILE A 317 2.37 4.93 20.45
C ILE A 317 1.89 3.78 19.57
N PHE A 318 2.03 2.54 20.02
CA PHE A 318 1.47 1.36 19.38
C PHE A 318 0.12 1.05 20.03
N ALA A 319 -0.96 1.09 19.25
CA ALA A 319 -2.31 0.75 19.69
C ALA A 319 -2.73 -0.57 19.06
N SER A 320 -3.07 -1.56 19.90
CA SER A 320 -3.34 -2.93 19.48
C SER A 320 -4.49 -3.61 20.22
N GLY A 321 -5.06 -4.64 19.61
CA GLY A 321 -6.04 -5.54 20.22
C GLY A 321 -5.40 -6.89 20.52
N HIS A 322 -5.96 -7.96 19.94
CA HIS A 322 -5.48 -9.34 19.83
C HIS A 322 -5.36 -10.11 21.14
N GLU A 323 -4.71 -9.52 22.14
CA GLU A 323 -4.80 -10.02 23.50
C GLU A 323 -6.12 -9.54 24.12
N HIS A 324 -6.90 -10.49 24.67
CA HIS A 324 -8.20 -10.19 25.26
C HIS A 324 -8.10 -9.54 26.65
N ALA A 325 -7.33 -8.46 26.75
CA ALA A 325 -7.07 -7.73 27.99
C ALA A 325 -6.73 -6.26 27.72
N LEU A 326 -6.78 -5.45 28.78
CA LEU A 326 -6.33 -4.07 28.80
C LEU A 326 -4.91 -4.01 29.35
N GLN A 327 -3.96 -3.40 28.64
CA GLN A 327 -2.57 -3.26 29.12
C GLN A 327 -1.94 -1.93 28.70
N TYR A 328 -1.11 -1.39 29.58
CA TYR A 328 -0.17 -0.31 29.26
C TYR A 328 1.26 -0.75 29.59
N ILE A 329 2.12 -0.69 28.58
CA ILE A 329 3.51 -1.15 28.64
C ILE A 329 4.41 -0.05 28.07
N GLU A 330 5.52 0.20 28.74
CA GLU A 330 6.59 1.11 28.29
C GLU A 330 7.89 0.34 28.19
N ASP A 331 8.44 0.20 26.99
CA ASP A 331 9.75 -0.44 26.79
C ASP A 331 10.51 0.21 25.63
N ASP A 332 11.83 0.30 25.78
CA ASP A 332 12.75 0.87 24.78
C ASP A 332 12.28 2.21 24.18
N GLN A 333 11.79 3.12 25.02
CA GLN A 333 11.30 4.46 24.66
C GLN A 333 10.05 4.48 23.75
N GLN A 334 9.33 3.37 23.63
CA GLN A 334 8.05 3.29 22.94
C GLN A 334 6.92 3.00 23.94
N TYR A 335 5.70 3.30 23.52
CA TYR A 335 4.50 3.16 24.34
C TYR A 335 3.56 2.15 23.69
N TYR A 336 3.09 1.15 24.44
CA TYR A 336 2.22 0.10 23.93
C TYR A 336 0.90 0.10 24.71
N VAL A 337 -0.19 0.32 23.99
CA VAL A 337 -1.56 0.31 24.50
C VAL A 337 -2.27 -0.89 23.89
N VAL A 338 -2.56 -1.90 24.73
CA VAL A 338 -3.34 -3.07 24.34
C VAL A 338 -4.77 -2.86 24.84
N SER A 339 -5.73 -2.83 23.92
CA SER A 339 -7.16 -2.56 24.14
C SER A 339 -8.02 -3.64 23.48
N GLY A 340 -7.72 -4.91 23.72
CA GLY A 340 -8.35 -6.04 23.02
C GLY A 340 -9.50 -6.72 23.76
N SER A 341 -10.15 -6.05 24.72
CA SER A 341 -11.23 -6.67 25.52
C SER A 341 -12.63 -6.12 25.21
N GLY A 342 -12.88 -5.79 23.94
CA GLY A 342 -14.17 -5.27 23.48
C GLY A 342 -15.33 -6.28 23.56
N SER A 343 -15.06 -7.57 23.41
CA SER A 343 -16.09 -8.63 23.53
C SER A 343 -15.64 -9.91 24.24
N LYS A 344 -14.33 -10.08 24.45
CA LYS A 344 -13.74 -11.26 25.11
C LYS A 344 -12.74 -10.85 26.19
N VAL A 345 -12.46 -11.77 27.11
CA VAL A 345 -11.46 -11.55 28.18
C VAL A 345 -10.56 -12.77 28.36
N SER A 346 -9.29 -12.50 28.63
CA SER A 346 -8.23 -13.46 28.90
C SER A 346 -7.51 -13.12 30.21
N PRO A 347 -6.89 -14.12 30.87
CA PRO A 347 -6.05 -13.86 32.02
C PRO A 347 -4.79 -13.10 31.58
N VAL A 348 -4.39 -12.10 32.34
CA VAL A 348 -3.19 -11.28 32.04
C VAL A 348 -2.29 -11.18 33.27
N GLY A 349 -0.99 -11.07 33.03
CA GLY A 349 0.03 -10.88 34.06
C GLY A 349 0.74 -9.53 33.96
N LYS A 350 1.89 -9.44 34.62
CA LYS A 350 2.86 -8.35 34.45
C LYS A 350 4.17 -8.91 33.87
N GLY A 351 4.93 -8.04 33.23
CA GLY A 351 6.28 -8.34 32.73
C GLY A 351 7.12 -7.08 32.59
N LYS A 352 8.20 -7.17 31.81
CA LYS A 352 9.13 -6.05 31.57
C LYS A 352 8.37 -4.83 31.06
N GLY A 353 8.55 -3.67 31.67
CA GLY A 353 7.91 -2.44 31.21
C GLY A 353 6.40 -2.34 31.45
N SER A 354 5.73 -3.39 31.94
CA SER A 354 4.29 -3.35 32.24
C SER A 354 4.00 -2.38 33.40
N LYS A 355 3.13 -1.41 33.13
CA LYS A 355 2.66 -0.40 34.10
C LYS A 355 1.28 -0.74 34.65
N PHE A 356 0.42 -1.24 33.77
CA PHE A 356 -0.95 -1.61 34.06
C PHE A 356 -1.36 -2.84 33.24
N SER A 357 -2.12 -3.75 33.85
CA SER A 357 -2.82 -4.80 33.12
C SER A 357 -4.12 -5.23 33.81
N TYR A 358 -5.16 -5.54 33.03
CA TYR A 358 -6.44 -6.00 33.54
C TYR A 358 -7.19 -6.89 32.54
N GLY A 359 -7.55 -8.10 32.96
CA GLY A 359 -8.36 -9.05 32.18
C GLY A 359 -9.87 -8.84 32.39
N ALA A 360 -10.40 -7.67 32.01
CA ALA A 360 -11.83 -7.33 32.13
C ALA A 360 -12.36 -6.70 30.83
N PRO A 361 -13.69 -6.75 30.57
CA PRO A 361 -14.28 -6.11 29.41
C PRO A 361 -14.05 -4.61 29.47
N GLY A 362 -13.66 -3.99 28.37
CA GLY A 362 -13.39 -2.55 28.36
C GLY A 362 -12.73 -2.06 27.09
N TYR A 363 -12.33 -0.79 27.13
CA TYR A 363 -11.64 -0.11 26.04
C TYR A 363 -10.69 0.95 26.62
N SER A 364 -9.92 1.61 25.76
CA SER A 364 -9.02 2.69 26.15
C SER A 364 -9.23 3.95 25.31
N THR A 365 -8.77 5.08 25.83
CA THR A 365 -8.77 6.36 25.12
C THR A 365 -7.39 6.99 25.17
N LEU A 366 -6.98 7.64 24.08
CA LEU A 366 -5.85 8.57 24.04
C LEU A 366 -6.40 10.00 23.96
N GLU A 367 -6.03 10.84 24.91
CA GLU A 367 -6.38 12.26 24.94
C GLU A 367 -5.18 13.10 24.59
N PHE A 368 -5.32 13.95 23.58
CA PHE A 368 -4.28 14.83 23.08
C PHE A 368 -4.57 16.29 23.46
N TYR A 369 -3.53 17.03 23.80
CA TYR A 369 -3.62 18.42 24.28
C TYR A 369 -2.86 19.37 23.34
N ASP A 370 -3.14 20.67 23.47
CA ASP A 370 -2.65 21.74 22.58
C ASP A 370 -1.13 21.98 22.64
N ASN A 371 -0.46 21.56 23.72
CA ASN A 371 0.99 21.55 23.84
C ASN A 371 1.67 20.29 23.24
N GLY A 372 0.89 19.36 22.68
CA GLY A 372 1.39 18.07 22.16
C GLY A 372 1.41 16.93 23.17
N GLU A 373 0.99 17.17 24.40
CA GLU A 373 0.90 16.14 25.43
C GLU A 373 -0.19 15.11 25.12
N CYS A 374 0.05 13.85 25.50
CA CYS A 374 -0.85 12.73 25.28
C CYS A 374 -1.03 11.92 26.56
N TRP A 375 -2.28 11.58 26.89
CA TRP A 375 -2.65 10.75 28.04
C TRP A 375 -3.40 9.50 27.59
N VAL A 376 -3.13 8.36 28.22
CA VAL A 376 -3.92 7.14 28.04
C VAL A 376 -4.85 6.96 29.23
N GLN A 377 -6.07 6.47 28.97
CA GLN A 377 -7.05 6.09 29.98
C GLN A 377 -7.66 4.73 29.63
N PHE A 378 -8.01 3.95 30.65
CA PHE A 378 -8.65 2.64 30.50
C PHE A 378 -10.00 2.62 31.22
N TRP A 379 -11.02 2.17 30.51
CA TRP A 379 -12.41 2.24 30.93
C TRP A 379 -13.03 0.84 30.96
N VAL A 380 -13.71 0.53 32.06
CA VAL A 380 -14.44 -0.73 32.25
C VAL A 380 -15.92 -0.40 32.43
N PRO A 381 -16.77 -0.68 31.43
CA PRO A 381 -18.20 -0.46 31.56
C PRO A 381 -18.83 -1.41 32.58
N ASP A 382 -19.93 -0.99 33.18
CA ASP A 382 -20.80 -1.89 33.92
C ASP A 382 -21.48 -2.89 32.97
N THR A 383 -22.19 -3.88 33.52
CA THR A 383 -22.81 -4.94 32.70
C THR A 383 -23.87 -4.42 31.73
N SER A 384 -24.42 -3.23 31.98
CA SER A 384 -25.41 -2.59 31.10
C SER A 384 -24.76 -1.70 30.02
N GLY A 385 -23.51 -1.27 30.21
CA GLY A 385 -22.87 -0.24 29.41
C GLY A 385 -23.37 1.17 29.70
N ALA A 386 -24.22 1.37 30.72
CA ALA A 386 -24.77 2.67 31.07
C ALA A 386 -23.74 3.58 31.75
N THR A 387 -22.78 3.01 32.48
CA THR A 387 -21.67 3.75 33.11
C THR A 387 -20.37 2.99 32.92
N ALA A 388 -19.22 3.68 32.99
CA ALA A 388 -17.91 3.06 33.02
C ALA A 388 -17.05 3.61 34.15
N GLN A 389 -16.20 2.73 34.69
CA GLN A 389 -15.19 3.06 35.67
C GLN A 389 -13.87 3.35 34.96
N LEU A 390 -13.25 4.50 35.25
CA LEU A 390 -11.84 4.74 34.95
C LEU A 390 -10.99 3.88 35.89
N VAL A 391 -10.25 2.92 35.34
CA VAL A 391 -9.45 1.95 36.12
C VAL A 391 -7.95 2.25 36.09
N TYR A 392 -7.49 3.07 35.14
CA TYR A 392 -6.10 3.54 35.06
C TYR A 392 -5.98 4.73 34.12
N ARG A 393 -5.03 5.63 34.40
CA ARG A 393 -4.65 6.76 33.56
C ARG A 393 -3.15 7.03 33.69
N ARG A 394 -2.50 7.47 32.60
CA ARG A 394 -1.08 7.84 32.61
C ARG A 394 -0.73 8.81 31.48
N GLN A 395 0.21 9.73 31.74
CA GLN A 395 0.83 10.54 30.69
C GLN A 395 1.72 9.65 29.82
N VAL A 396 1.43 9.58 28.52
CA VAL A 396 2.16 8.76 27.55
C VAL A 396 3.30 9.58 26.95
N LYS A 397 3.00 10.75 26.40
CA LYS A 397 3.98 11.70 25.85
C LYS A 397 3.81 13.05 26.52
N GLY A 398 4.92 13.68 26.89
CA GLY A 398 4.94 15.07 27.34
C GLY A 398 4.76 16.06 26.18
N ALA A 399 4.80 17.35 26.49
CA ALA A 399 4.74 18.43 25.50
C ALA A 399 5.79 18.25 24.38
N PHE A 400 5.47 18.75 23.17
CA PHE A 400 6.44 18.76 22.08
C PHE A 400 7.69 19.53 22.48
N ALA A 401 8.85 19.02 22.08
CA ALA A 401 10.10 19.73 22.26
C ALA A 401 10.03 21.06 21.49
N THR A 402 10.23 22.18 22.17
CA THR A 402 10.46 23.46 21.50
C THR A 402 11.67 23.28 20.58
N PRO A 403 11.57 23.57 19.26
CA PRO A 403 12.70 23.42 18.36
C PRO A 403 13.91 24.18 18.93
N SER A 404 15.02 23.48 19.19
CA SER A 404 16.28 24.16 19.45
C SER A 404 16.64 24.97 18.21
N ALA A 405 16.76 26.28 18.34
CA ALA A 405 17.25 27.16 17.28
C ALA A 405 18.66 26.68 16.88
N GLY A 406 18.78 25.87 15.81
CA GLY A 406 20.06 25.23 15.50
C GLY A 406 20.19 24.45 14.19
N GLU A 407 19.10 24.08 13.49
CA GLU A 407 19.17 23.52 12.14
C GLU A 407 18.09 24.13 11.25
N ALA A 408 18.20 25.42 10.95
CA ALA A 408 17.49 25.97 9.81
C ALA A 408 18.07 25.30 8.57
N ALA A 409 17.25 24.62 7.77
CA ALA A 409 17.69 24.08 6.50
C ALA A 409 18.25 25.22 5.64
N ASP A 410 19.46 25.03 5.09
CA ASP A 410 20.06 25.99 4.16
C ASP A 410 19.24 26.00 2.86
N PHE A 411 18.57 27.13 2.62
CA PHE A 411 17.79 27.41 1.41
C PHE A 411 18.47 28.43 0.50
N SER A 412 19.77 28.71 0.70
CA SER A 412 20.51 29.70 -0.09
C SER A 412 20.43 29.46 -1.60
N GLU A 413 20.38 28.21 -2.04
CA GLU A 413 20.19 27.88 -3.46
C GLU A 413 18.81 28.32 -3.98
N TYR A 414 17.75 28.09 -3.21
CA TYR A 414 16.38 28.48 -3.53
C TYR A 414 16.18 30.00 -3.49
N GLU A 415 16.79 30.69 -2.52
CA GLU A 415 16.73 32.15 -2.37
C GLU A 415 17.35 32.93 -3.54
N ARG A 416 18.14 32.26 -4.39
CA ARG A 416 18.66 32.88 -5.62
C ARG A 416 17.60 33.05 -6.72
N HIS A 417 16.45 32.37 -6.62
CA HIS A 417 15.36 32.41 -7.60
C HIS A 417 15.86 32.25 -9.05
N LEU A 418 16.76 31.29 -9.28
CA LEU A 418 17.27 31.01 -10.62
C LEU A 418 16.14 30.41 -11.48
N ASP A 419 15.99 30.86 -12.72
CA ASP A 419 15.04 30.24 -13.66
C ASP A 419 15.50 28.85 -14.12
N SER A 420 16.82 28.65 -14.21
CA SER A 420 17.43 27.41 -14.65
C SER A 420 18.82 27.20 -14.04
N ILE A 421 19.29 25.95 -14.06
CA ILE A 421 20.61 25.55 -13.58
C ILE A 421 21.23 24.50 -14.51
N GLU A 422 22.54 24.57 -14.70
CA GLU A 422 23.30 23.57 -15.45
C GLU A 422 23.87 22.51 -14.49
N VAL A 423 23.37 21.28 -14.60
CA VAL A 423 23.76 20.14 -13.74
C VAL A 423 23.77 18.83 -14.55
N PRO A 424 24.48 17.78 -14.08
CA PRO A 424 24.35 16.44 -14.66
C PRO A 424 22.94 15.87 -14.46
N VAL A 425 22.55 14.90 -15.30
CA VAL A 425 21.24 14.23 -15.24
C VAL A 425 21.06 13.44 -13.94
N ILE A 426 22.14 12.86 -13.43
CA ILE A 426 22.16 12.05 -12.20
C ILE A 426 23.24 12.57 -11.26
N LYS A 427 23.05 12.34 -9.96
CA LYS A 427 24.00 12.77 -8.92
C LYS A 427 25.34 12.03 -8.99
N ASP A 428 25.30 10.74 -9.31
CA ASP A 428 26.50 9.90 -9.36
C ASP A 428 27.29 10.16 -10.66
N PRO A 429 28.61 10.44 -10.58
CA PRO A 429 29.39 10.73 -11.76
C PRO A 429 29.52 9.49 -12.66
N VAL A 430 29.26 9.67 -13.96
CA VAL A 430 29.46 8.63 -14.96
C VAL A 430 30.86 8.75 -15.57
N HIS A 431 31.64 7.68 -15.46
CA HIS A 431 33.02 7.65 -15.94
C HIS A 431 33.18 6.98 -17.31
N ASP A 432 34.27 7.30 -17.99
CA ASP A 432 34.71 6.58 -19.18
C ASP A 432 35.12 5.15 -18.86
N VAL A 433 34.83 4.24 -19.80
CA VAL A 433 35.14 2.81 -19.67
C VAL A 433 35.86 2.30 -20.91
N GLY A 434 36.75 1.32 -20.72
CA GLY A 434 37.54 0.72 -21.80
C GLY A 434 36.74 -0.15 -22.76
N GLY A 435 37.34 -0.54 -23.88
CA GLY A 435 36.69 -1.34 -24.92
C GLY A 435 36.17 -2.70 -24.45
N LEU A 436 36.88 -3.37 -23.53
CA LEU A 436 36.44 -4.65 -22.96
C LEU A 436 35.15 -4.48 -22.13
N HIS A 437 35.03 -3.40 -21.35
CA HIS A 437 33.81 -3.11 -20.60
C HIS A 437 32.64 -2.86 -21.55
N LYS A 438 32.86 -2.03 -22.58
CA LYS A 438 31.83 -1.74 -23.59
C LYS A 438 31.35 -3.00 -24.32
N LEU A 439 32.26 -3.95 -24.57
CA LEU A 439 31.91 -5.24 -25.16
C LEU A 439 31.08 -6.11 -24.19
N VAL A 440 31.52 -6.21 -22.93
CA VAL A 440 30.94 -7.15 -21.96
C VAL A 440 29.61 -6.64 -21.38
N LEU A 441 29.58 -5.41 -20.88
CA LEU A 441 28.43 -4.81 -20.20
C LEU A 441 27.59 -3.93 -21.13
N GLY A 442 28.23 -3.26 -22.07
CA GLY A 442 27.56 -2.43 -23.06
C GLY A 442 28.12 -1.01 -23.13
N THR A 443 27.84 -0.31 -24.23
CA THR A 443 28.14 1.12 -24.35
C THR A 443 27.00 1.95 -23.77
N HIS A 444 25.76 1.48 -23.92
CA HIS A 444 24.55 2.13 -23.42
C HIS A 444 24.42 3.59 -23.90
N TYR A 445 23.70 4.45 -23.15
CA TYR A 445 23.63 5.90 -23.36
C TYR A 445 24.64 6.67 -22.50
N ARG A 446 25.79 6.07 -22.19
CA ARG A 446 26.81 6.64 -21.29
C ARG A 446 27.19 8.08 -21.61
N ASP A 447 27.42 8.39 -22.89
CA ASP A 447 27.80 9.74 -23.32
C ASP A 447 26.69 10.80 -23.10
N VAL A 448 25.42 10.37 -23.10
CA VAL A 448 24.28 11.22 -22.73
C VAL A 448 24.32 11.52 -21.24
N TYR A 449 24.53 10.52 -20.38
CA TYR A 449 24.60 10.69 -18.92
C TYR A 449 25.85 11.43 -18.43
N LYS A 450 26.95 11.41 -19.20
CA LYS A 450 28.15 12.21 -18.92
C LYS A 450 27.95 13.71 -19.12
N GLY A 451 26.93 14.10 -19.88
CA GLY A 451 26.66 15.51 -20.18
C GLY A 451 26.05 16.26 -18.99
N THR A 452 26.38 17.54 -18.90
CA THR A 452 25.59 18.53 -18.16
C THR A 452 24.53 19.12 -19.08
N TYR A 453 23.39 19.47 -18.49
CA TYR A 453 22.26 20.05 -19.21
C TYR A 453 21.65 21.17 -18.37
N THR A 454 21.09 22.16 -19.05
CA THR A 454 20.32 23.23 -18.42
C THR A 454 18.90 22.74 -18.14
N PHE A 455 18.51 22.74 -16.87
CA PHE A 455 17.17 22.37 -16.42
C PHE A 455 16.47 23.56 -15.78
N PRO A 456 15.16 23.74 -15.99
CA PRO A 456 14.38 24.70 -15.21
C PRO A 456 14.44 24.33 -13.72
N VAL A 457 14.54 25.33 -12.87
CA VAL A 457 14.46 25.16 -11.41
C VAL A 457 12.99 25.17 -11.01
N LEU A 458 12.55 24.12 -10.32
CA LEU A 458 11.16 23.99 -9.90
C LEU A 458 10.94 24.59 -8.51
N ASP A 459 10.14 25.65 -8.47
CA ASP A 459 9.60 26.23 -7.25
C ASP A 459 8.19 25.68 -6.99
N LEU A 460 8.07 24.87 -5.93
CA LEU A 460 6.80 24.24 -5.56
C LEU A 460 5.78 25.26 -5.03
N SER A 461 6.20 26.44 -4.58
CA SER A 461 5.28 27.47 -4.10
C SER A 461 4.53 28.16 -5.24
N THR A 462 5.05 28.10 -6.47
CA THR A 462 4.49 28.79 -7.64
C THR A 462 3.97 27.84 -8.72
N VAL A 463 4.59 26.68 -8.93
CA VAL A 463 4.17 25.73 -9.97
C VAL A 463 2.71 25.30 -9.76
N ASN A 464 1.92 25.37 -10.84
CA ASN A 464 0.48 25.07 -10.87
C ASN A 464 -0.34 25.73 -9.74
N GLY A 465 0.04 26.95 -9.34
CA GLY A 465 -0.65 27.70 -8.27
C GLY A 465 -0.26 27.28 -6.85
N GLY A 466 0.85 26.54 -6.71
CA GLY A 466 1.35 26.03 -5.45
C GLY A 466 1.06 24.54 -5.29
N MET A 467 2.10 23.79 -4.96
CA MET A 467 2.06 22.35 -4.74
C MET A 467 2.54 21.97 -3.35
N THR A 468 1.87 21.00 -2.76
CA THR A 468 2.23 20.44 -1.46
C THR A 468 2.70 18.99 -1.60
N PRO A 469 3.88 18.63 -1.06
CA PRO A 469 4.29 17.24 -0.93
C PRO A 469 3.35 16.45 -0.03
N ILE A 470 2.80 15.34 -0.55
CA ILE A 470 1.86 14.50 0.19
C ILE A 470 2.45 13.15 0.59
N GLN A 471 3.23 12.51 -0.28
CA GLN A 471 3.68 11.14 -0.06
C GLN A 471 4.98 10.85 -0.79
N GLN A 472 5.96 10.29 -0.09
CA GLN A 472 7.11 9.67 -0.74
C GLN A 472 6.70 8.26 -1.21
N GLY A 473 7.00 7.95 -2.46
CA GLY A 473 6.90 6.61 -3.03
C GLY A 473 8.20 6.21 -3.70
N GLY A 474 8.14 5.16 -4.50
CA GLY A 474 9.27 4.68 -5.29
C GLY A 474 9.51 3.20 -5.05
N GLY A 475 9.45 2.41 -6.12
CA GLY A 475 9.70 0.96 -6.04
C GLY A 475 11.18 0.63 -5.76
N ASN A 476 11.61 -0.54 -6.21
CA ASN A 476 12.94 -1.10 -5.91
C ASN A 476 14.15 -0.30 -6.47
N GLN A 477 13.96 0.86 -7.14
CA GLN A 477 15.03 1.52 -7.89
C GLN A 477 15.02 3.06 -7.87
N THR A 478 13.94 3.75 -7.51
CA THR A 478 13.84 5.21 -7.73
C THR A 478 13.05 5.89 -6.62
N ASN A 479 13.55 7.01 -6.11
CA ASN A 479 12.78 7.86 -5.21
C ASN A 479 11.72 8.63 -6.00
N SER A 480 10.49 8.64 -5.51
CA SER A 480 9.45 9.52 -6.06
C SER A 480 8.73 10.29 -4.97
N LEU A 481 8.31 11.51 -5.27
CA LEU A 481 7.52 12.35 -4.38
C LEU A 481 6.21 12.71 -5.07
N ARG A 482 5.10 12.37 -4.44
CA ARG A 482 3.78 12.82 -4.86
C ARG A 482 3.55 14.22 -4.34
N LEU A 483 3.08 15.06 -5.25
CA LEU A 483 2.68 16.41 -5.00
C LEU A 483 1.17 16.52 -5.26
N LYS A 484 0.52 17.44 -4.56
CA LYS A 484 -0.89 17.77 -4.74
C LYS A 484 -1.02 19.27 -4.97
N ASP A 485 -1.78 19.66 -5.99
CA ASP A 485 -2.12 21.07 -6.21
C ASP A 485 -3.34 21.52 -5.38
N ALA A 486 -3.70 22.80 -5.47
CA ALA A 486 -4.84 23.36 -4.73
C ALA A 486 -6.21 22.74 -5.10
N GLN A 487 -6.35 22.16 -6.30
CA GLN A 487 -7.57 21.48 -6.75
C GLN A 487 -7.56 19.99 -6.37
N GLY A 488 -6.46 19.50 -5.83
CA GLY A 488 -6.26 18.15 -5.39
C GLY A 488 -5.78 17.17 -6.45
N ARG A 489 -5.41 17.66 -7.63
CA ARG A 489 -4.78 16.84 -8.67
C ARG A 489 -3.37 16.48 -8.25
N GLN A 490 -2.98 15.25 -8.57
CA GLN A 490 -1.70 14.71 -8.16
C GLN A 490 -0.68 14.77 -9.28
N TYR A 491 0.55 15.06 -8.87
CA TYR A 491 1.74 15.05 -9.72
C TYR A 491 2.80 14.19 -9.06
N VAL A 492 3.81 13.80 -9.81
CA VAL A 492 4.94 13.03 -9.30
C VAL A 492 6.25 13.65 -9.75
N LEU A 493 7.17 13.81 -8.79
CA LEU A 493 8.59 13.98 -9.04
C LEU A 493 9.23 12.60 -8.98
N ARG A 494 9.82 12.11 -10.07
CA ARG A 494 10.58 10.86 -10.12
C ARG A 494 12.06 11.19 -10.29
N ASP A 495 12.89 10.82 -9.32
CA ASP A 495 14.33 11.10 -9.36
C ASP A 495 14.95 10.43 -10.58
N LEU A 496 15.78 11.15 -11.34
CA LEU A 496 16.54 10.55 -12.43
C LEU A 496 17.74 9.74 -11.90
N THR A 497 18.17 10.00 -10.66
CA THR A 497 19.18 9.18 -9.97
C THR A 497 18.52 7.91 -9.41
N LYS A 498 19.01 6.75 -9.84
CA LYS A 498 18.50 5.44 -9.42
C LYS A 498 19.23 4.94 -8.17
N ASP A 499 18.50 4.45 -7.16
CA ASP A 499 19.06 3.85 -5.95
C ASP A 499 19.28 2.35 -6.15
N VAL A 500 20.52 1.98 -6.45
CA VAL A 500 20.92 0.60 -6.75
C VAL A 500 20.84 -0.31 -5.51
N SER A 501 20.96 0.25 -4.30
CA SER A 501 20.99 -0.55 -3.07
C SER A 501 19.67 -1.25 -2.78
N ARG A 502 18.56 -0.71 -3.31
CA ARG A 502 17.21 -1.26 -3.22
C ARG A 502 16.93 -2.35 -4.25
N LEU A 503 17.66 -2.36 -5.37
CA LEU A 503 17.45 -3.32 -6.45
C LEU A 503 18.06 -4.68 -6.11
N LEU A 504 19.21 -4.68 -5.45
CA LEU A 504 19.98 -5.89 -5.20
C LEU A 504 19.52 -6.57 -3.91
N PRO A 505 19.38 -7.90 -3.87
CA PRO A 505 19.15 -8.62 -2.61
C PRO A 505 20.42 -8.61 -1.75
N PHE A 506 20.28 -8.79 -0.45
CA PHE A 506 21.43 -9.06 0.42
C PHE A 506 22.04 -10.44 0.07
N PRO A 507 23.38 -10.59 0.02
CA PRO A 507 24.43 -9.60 0.33
C PRO A 507 24.89 -8.74 -0.87
N LEU A 508 24.34 -8.94 -2.07
CA LEU A 508 24.74 -8.20 -3.28
C LEU A 508 24.57 -6.69 -3.12
N ASN A 509 23.56 -6.24 -2.38
CA ASN A 509 23.37 -4.82 -2.07
C ASN A 509 24.47 -4.19 -1.19
N LYS A 510 25.35 -4.99 -0.59
CA LYS A 510 26.53 -4.51 0.14
C LYS A 510 27.81 -4.64 -0.69
N MET A 511 27.76 -5.30 -1.84
CA MET A 511 28.93 -5.52 -2.69
C MET A 511 29.07 -4.39 -3.70
N THR A 512 30.14 -3.60 -3.58
CA THR A 512 30.44 -2.48 -4.48
C THR A 512 30.43 -2.90 -5.96
N ALA A 513 31.03 -4.05 -6.29
CA ALA A 513 31.07 -4.54 -7.67
C ALA A 513 29.65 -4.83 -8.23
N ALA A 514 28.75 -5.40 -7.42
CA ALA A 514 27.39 -5.68 -7.84
C ALA A 514 26.59 -4.39 -8.02
N GLN A 515 26.77 -3.42 -7.12
CA GLN A 515 26.19 -2.08 -7.26
C GLN A 515 26.70 -1.37 -8.52
N SER A 516 27.99 -1.44 -8.83
CA SER A 516 28.55 -0.84 -10.04
C SER A 516 27.98 -1.44 -11.32
N VAL A 517 27.82 -2.77 -11.39
CA VAL A 517 27.21 -3.44 -12.56
C VAL A 517 25.74 -3.04 -12.71
N ALA A 518 24.98 -2.98 -11.62
CA ALA A 518 23.58 -2.59 -11.67
C ALA A 518 23.40 -1.10 -12.03
N MET A 519 24.29 -0.21 -11.54
CA MET A 519 24.32 1.19 -11.96
C MET A 519 24.62 1.31 -13.47
N ASP A 520 25.58 0.54 -13.97
CA ASP A 520 25.94 0.55 -15.38
C ASP A 520 24.76 0.17 -16.27
N ASN A 521 23.98 -0.83 -15.84
CA ASN A 521 22.78 -1.29 -16.54
C ASN A 521 21.69 -0.21 -16.62
N PHE A 522 21.57 0.71 -15.65
CA PHE A 522 20.61 1.82 -15.69
C PHE A 522 20.87 2.81 -16.83
N LEU A 523 22.13 2.93 -17.27
CA LEU A 523 22.50 3.74 -18.42
C LEU A 523 21.91 3.23 -19.75
N SER A 524 21.32 2.02 -19.75
CA SER A 524 20.63 1.44 -20.91
C SER A 524 19.30 2.13 -21.21
N THR A 525 18.69 2.81 -20.25
CA THR A 525 17.46 3.61 -20.46
C THR A 525 17.83 5.01 -20.95
N HIS A 526 16.97 5.64 -21.77
CA HIS A 526 17.26 6.98 -22.28
C HIS A 526 16.62 8.05 -21.37
N PRO A 527 17.40 8.93 -20.73
CA PRO A 527 16.88 9.82 -19.68
C PRO A 527 15.87 10.86 -20.20
N PHE A 528 15.96 11.21 -21.49
CA PHE A 528 15.07 12.18 -22.13
C PHE A 528 13.95 11.53 -22.96
N ALA A 529 13.86 10.19 -23.02
CA ALA A 529 12.82 9.53 -23.81
C ALA A 529 11.39 10.00 -23.49
N PRO A 530 11.00 10.19 -22.22
CA PRO A 530 9.67 10.69 -21.87
C PRO A 530 9.28 12.00 -22.57
N LEU A 531 10.23 12.91 -22.82
CA LEU A 531 9.96 14.22 -23.42
C LEU A 531 9.46 14.16 -24.87
N ALA A 532 9.75 13.07 -25.59
CA ALA A 532 9.25 12.87 -26.96
C ALA A 532 7.85 12.24 -26.99
N ILE A 533 7.41 11.60 -25.90
CA ILE A 533 6.21 10.79 -25.90
C ILE A 533 4.93 11.59 -26.14
N PRO A 534 4.69 12.76 -25.50
CA PRO A 534 3.45 13.52 -25.67
C PRO A 534 3.15 13.82 -27.14
N TRP A 535 4.15 14.33 -27.87
CA TRP A 535 4.02 14.71 -29.27
C TRP A 535 3.69 13.54 -30.19
N LEU A 536 4.30 12.39 -29.94
CA LEU A 536 4.03 11.17 -30.71
C LEU A 536 2.66 10.58 -30.38
N ALA A 537 2.29 10.56 -29.09
CA ALA A 537 1.06 9.96 -28.59
C ALA A 537 -0.19 10.79 -28.97
N GLU A 538 -0.11 12.11 -28.82
CA GLU A 538 -1.17 13.06 -29.21
C GLU A 538 -1.52 12.90 -30.70
N ALA A 539 -0.51 12.82 -31.56
CA ALA A 539 -0.70 12.68 -33.02
C ALA A 539 -1.50 11.43 -33.43
N ILE A 540 -1.48 10.38 -32.61
CA ILE A 540 -2.20 9.13 -32.86
C ILE A 540 -3.32 8.88 -31.84
N GLN A 541 -3.72 9.91 -31.09
CA GLN A 541 -4.79 9.87 -30.10
C GLN A 541 -4.61 8.76 -29.06
N VAL A 542 -3.42 8.70 -28.46
CA VAL A 542 -3.11 7.90 -27.28
C VAL A 542 -2.94 8.86 -26.11
N TYR A 543 -3.65 8.63 -25.00
CA TYR A 543 -3.49 9.45 -23.80
C TYR A 543 -2.06 9.36 -23.26
N HIS A 544 -1.56 10.45 -22.70
CA HIS A 544 -0.22 10.56 -22.15
C HIS A 544 -0.20 11.57 -20.99
N THR A 545 0.85 11.50 -20.19
CA THR A 545 1.27 12.58 -19.27
C THR A 545 2.03 13.66 -20.05
N ASN A 546 2.34 14.78 -19.42
CA ASN A 546 3.14 15.87 -19.97
C ASN A 546 4.45 16.01 -19.18
N PRO A 547 5.39 15.05 -19.34
CA PRO A 547 6.62 15.05 -18.59
C PRO A 547 7.49 16.26 -18.92
N THR A 548 8.01 16.87 -17.87
CA THR A 548 9.10 17.85 -17.93
C THR A 548 10.25 17.35 -17.06
N ILE A 549 11.48 17.82 -17.32
CA ILE A 549 12.62 17.53 -16.45
C ILE A 549 13.06 18.83 -15.80
N CYS A 550 13.16 18.83 -14.47
CA CYS A 550 13.46 20.00 -13.69
C CYS A 550 14.45 19.69 -12.56
N TYR A 551 15.20 20.69 -12.14
CA TYR A 551 16.00 20.63 -10.92
C TYR A 551 15.18 21.14 -9.74
N VAL A 552 15.15 20.39 -8.63
CA VAL A 552 14.42 20.77 -7.42
C VAL A 552 15.44 21.11 -6.33
N PRO A 553 15.66 22.39 -5.98
CA PRO A 553 16.56 22.76 -4.90
C PRO A 553 15.92 22.44 -3.55
N LYS A 554 16.72 22.44 -2.48
CA LYS A 554 16.15 22.50 -1.13
C LYS A 554 15.34 23.79 -1.01
N GLN A 555 14.09 23.67 -0.59
CA GLN A 555 13.15 24.78 -0.54
C GLN A 555 12.14 24.63 0.60
N PRO A 556 11.58 25.74 1.13
CA PRO A 556 10.64 25.67 2.24
C PRO A 556 9.44 24.76 1.98
N ALA A 557 8.89 24.79 0.75
CA ALA A 557 7.73 23.99 0.35
C ALA A 557 7.96 22.47 0.39
N LEU A 558 9.21 21.99 0.38
CA LEU A 558 9.51 20.57 0.58
C LEU A 558 9.36 20.12 2.03
N GLY A 559 9.39 21.03 3.02
CA GLY A 559 9.29 20.68 4.44
C GLY A 559 10.27 19.58 4.85
N ASP A 560 9.76 18.53 5.49
CA ASP A 560 10.54 17.37 5.95
C ASP A 560 11.18 16.55 4.80
N TYR A 561 10.71 16.72 3.57
CA TYR A 561 11.23 16.01 2.39
C TYR A 561 12.54 16.60 1.86
N ASN A 562 13.00 17.75 2.37
CA ASN A 562 14.23 18.41 1.91
C ASN A 562 15.48 17.52 1.97
N ALA A 563 15.57 16.62 2.96
CA ALA A 563 16.73 15.74 3.11
C ALA A 563 16.88 14.73 1.96
N ASP A 564 15.75 14.22 1.45
CA ASP A 564 15.72 13.17 0.44
C ASP A 564 15.52 13.73 -0.97
N PHE A 565 14.78 14.85 -1.09
CA PHE A 565 14.30 15.37 -2.38
C PHE A 565 14.96 16.67 -2.83
N GLY A 566 15.63 17.40 -1.95
CA GLY A 566 16.36 18.62 -2.33
C GLY A 566 17.65 18.33 -3.09
N GLY A 567 17.94 19.13 -4.11
CA GLY A 567 19.18 19.13 -4.87
C GLY A 567 19.33 17.96 -5.85
N SER A 568 18.27 17.60 -6.59
CA SER A 568 18.33 16.58 -7.66
C SER A 568 17.56 17.01 -8.91
N VAL A 569 17.76 16.25 -9.98
CA VAL A 569 16.99 16.35 -11.22
C VAL A 569 15.86 15.32 -11.22
N TYR A 570 14.66 15.77 -11.55
CA TYR A 570 13.44 14.97 -11.52
C TYR A 570 12.72 15.02 -12.85
N LEU A 571 12.10 13.89 -13.22
CA LEU A 571 10.97 13.89 -14.12
C LEU A 571 9.73 14.35 -13.34
N PHE A 572 9.12 15.44 -13.78
CA PHE A 572 7.89 15.99 -13.22
C PHE A 572 6.73 15.77 -14.20
N GLU A 573 5.71 15.03 -13.78
CA GLU A 573 4.57 14.71 -14.61
C GLU A 573 3.28 14.53 -13.80
N GLU A 574 2.13 14.62 -14.48
CA GLU A 574 0.83 14.28 -13.92
C GLU A 574 0.80 12.83 -13.42
N ARG A 575 0.16 12.60 -12.27
CA ARG A 575 -0.17 11.25 -11.84
C ARG A 575 -1.61 10.95 -12.26
N ALA A 576 -1.77 10.12 -13.29
CA ALA A 576 -3.07 9.67 -13.78
C ALA A 576 -3.88 8.96 -12.67
N GLY A 577 -4.81 9.68 -12.06
CA GLY A 577 -5.66 9.23 -10.97
C GLY A 577 -6.58 10.36 -10.49
N GLY A 578 -7.77 10.00 -10.01
CA GLY A 578 -8.76 10.99 -9.56
C GLY A 578 -9.43 11.75 -10.71
N ASP A 579 -9.75 13.01 -10.48
CA ASP A 579 -10.53 13.88 -11.38
C ASP A 579 -9.62 14.80 -12.20
N TRP A 580 -9.77 14.73 -13.53
CA TRP A 580 -9.04 15.54 -14.52
C TRP A 580 -9.98 16.34 -15.43
N SER A 581 -11.23 16.55 -15.01
CA SER A 581 -12.21 17.34 -15.75
C SER A 581 -11.72 18.77 -16.04
N GLY A 582 -12.05 19.27 -17.24
CA GLY A 582 -11.69 20.62 -17.68
C GLY A 582 -10.21 20.87 -17.97
N THR A 583 -9.35 19.85 -17.94
CA THR A 583 -7.88 20.02 -18.13
C THR A 583 -7.39 19.72 -19.54
N GLY A 584 -8.16 19.01 -20.36
CA GLY A 584 -7.71 18.45 -21.64
C GLY A 584 -6.84 17.19 -21.49
N VAL A 585 -6.26 16.94 -20.31
CA VAL A 585 -5.43 15.76 -20.03
C VAL A 585 -6.31 14.53 -19.76
N PHE A 586 -5.86 13.36 -20.20
CA PHE A 586 -6.60 12.08 -20.06
C PHE A 586 -8.04 12.14 -20.60
N GLY A 587 -8.28 12.95 -21.64
CA GLY A 587 -9.59 13.16 -22.21
C GLY A 587 -10.56 13.96 -21.33
N SER A 588 -10.06 14.70 -20.33
CA SER A 588 -10.86 15.41 -19.33
C SER A 588 -11.78 14.50 -18.51
N SER A 589 -11.31 13.28 -18.23
CA SER A 589 -12.06 12.29 -17.46
C SER A 589 -12.28 12.72 -16.01
N GLU A 590 -13.53 12.67 -15.53
CA GLU A 590 -13.88 12.93 -14.13
C GLU A 590 -13.35 11.84 -13.17
N LYS A 591 -13.08 10.64 -13.69
CA LYS A 591 -12.58 9.52 -12.89
C LYS A 591 -11.52 8.73 -13.65
N VAL A 592 -10.29 8.71 -13.13
CA VAL A 592 -9.19 7.88 -13.61
C VAL A 592 -8.85 6.82 -12.57
N ILE A 593 -8.99 5.54 -12.93
CA ILE A 593 -8.91 4.39 -12.00
C ILE A 593 -7.80 3.40 -12.34
N SER A 594 -7.56 2.42 -11.46
CA SER A 594 -6.54 1.38 -11.61
C SER A 594 -7.00 0.26 -12.56
N THR A 595 -6.05 -0.57 -13.03
CA THR A 595 -6.39 -1.77 -13.82
C THR A 595 -7.22 -2.78 -13.02
N PRO A 596 -6.87 -3.13 -11.76
CA PRO A 596 -7.73 -3.92 -10.88
C PRO A 596 -9.17 -3.39 -10.78
N ASP A 597 -9.36 -2.08 -10.57
CA ASP A 597 -10.68 -1.47 -10.43
C ASP A 597 -11.50 -1.63 -11.72
N VAL A 598 -10.85 -1.49 -12.90
CA VAL A 598 -11.51 -1.74 -14.18
C VAL A 598 -11.93 -3.19 -14.28
N VAL A 599 -11.06 -4.14 -13.93
CA VAL A 599 -11.36 -5.58 -13.98
C VAL A 599 -12.56 -5.89 -13.08
N GLU A 600 -12.56 -5.44 -11.83
CA GLU A 600 -13.68 -5.62 -10.89
C GLU A 600 -14.98 -5.04 -11.47
N LYS A 601 -14.95 -3.80 -11.99
CA LYS A 601 -16.12 -3.16 -12.58
C LYS A 601 -16.63 -3.87 -13.84
N THR A 602 -15.73 -4.35 -14.71
CA THR A 602 -16.09 -5.11 -15.93
C THR A 602 -16.62 -6.51 -15.64
N LEU A 603 -16.21 -7.13 -14.54
CA LEU A 603 -16.75 -8.42 -14.10
C LEU A 603 -18.11 -8.23 -13.39
N LYS A 604 -18.35 -7.09 -12.73
CA LYS A 604 -19.58 -6.82 -11.97
C LYS A 604 -20.85 -6.85 -12.84
N ASN A 605 -20.84 -6.22 -14.02
CA ASN A 605 -21.98 -6.19 -14.93
C ASN A 605 -21.61 -5.71 -16.35
N ASN A 606 -22.54 -5.90 -17.29
CA ASN A 606 -22.31 -5.61 -18.71
C ASN A 606 -22.29 -4.13 -19.10
N ASN A 607 -22.56 -3.19 -18.20
CA ASN A 607 -22.53 -1.76 -18.53
C ASN A 607 -21.10 -1.20 -18.64
N HIS A 608 -20.11 -1.92 -18.11
CA HIS A 608 -18.71 -1.53 -18.13
C HIS A 608 -18.02 -2.13 -19.37
N LYS A 609 -17.49 -1.29 -20.26
CA LYS A 609 -16.89 -1.71 -21.53
C LYS A 609 -15.50 -1.09 -21.72
N ILE A 610 -14.61 -1.88 -22.31
CA ILE A 610 -13.28 -1.42 -22.71
C ILE A 610 -13.34 -0.85 -24.12
N ASP A 611 -12.78 0.33 -24.32
CA ASP A 611 -12.57 0.88 -25.67
C ASP A 611 -11.36 0.20 -26.33
N GLN A 612 -11.58 -0.98 -26.93
CA GLN A 612 -10.49 -1.78 -27.50
C GLN A 612 -9.78 -1.07 -28.67
N TYR A 613 -10.45 -0.18 -29.42
CA TYR A 613 -9.79 0.62 -30.46
C TYR A 613 -8.69 1.50 -29.84
N TRP A 614 -8.99 2.14 -28.71
CA TRP A 614 -8.00 2.90 -27.95
C TRP A 614 -6.86 2.02 -27.41
N VAL A 615 -7.18 0.82 -26.94
CA VAL A 615 -6.17 -0.16 -26.47
C VAL A 615 -5.25 -0.58 -27.61
N VAL A 616 -5.77 -0.91 -28.80
CA VAL A 616 -4.94 -1.29 -29.96
C VAL A 616 -3.96 -0.18 -30.30
N ARG A 617 -4.42 1.07 -30.36
CA ARG A 617 -3.52 2.21 -30.64
C ARG A 617 -2.42 2.34 -29.61
N ALA A 618 -2.76 2.28 -28.31
CA ALA A 618 -1.78 2.37 -27.24
C ALA A 618 -0.73 1.25 -27.32
N ARG A 619 -1.15 0.02 -27.63
CA ARG A 619 -0.25 -1.15 -27.73
C ARG A 619 0.60 -1.16 -28.98
N LEU A 620 0.05 -0.73 -30.13
CA LEU A 620 0.83 -0.52 -31.34
C LEU A 620 1.85 0.60 -31.16
N PHE A 621 1.49 1.66 -30.43
CA PHE A 621 2.43 2.73 -30.08
C PHE A 621 3.59 2.24 -29.21
N ASP A 622 3.32 1.41 -28.19
CA ASP A 622 4.36 0.78 -27.37
C ASP A 622 5.36 -0.01 -28.22
N LEU A 623 4.87 -0.75 -29.23
CA LEU A 623 5.72 -1.45 -30.18
C LEU A 623 6.52 -0.49 -31.08
N LEU A 624 5.97 0.67 -31.47
CA LEU A 624 6.70 1.66 -32.25
C LEU A 624 7.88 2.24 -31.49
N ILE A 625 7.70 2.63 -30.23
CA ILE A 625 8.77 3.23 -29.42
C ILE A 625 9.64 2.19 -28.70
N GLY A 626 9.26 0.91 -28.77
CA GLY A 626 9.99 -0.21 -28.17
C GLY A 626 9.89 -0.25 -26.65
N ASP A 627 8.79 0.24 -26.10
CA ASP A 627 8.55 0.25 -24.66
C ASP A 627 7.91 -1.07 -24.23
N TRP A 628 8.74 -1.91 -23.62
CA TRP A 628 8.45 -3.31 -23.34
C TRP A 628 7.93 -3.55 -21.93
N ASP A 629 8.11 -2.59 -21.00
CA ASP A 629 7.72 -2.76 -19.60
C ASP A 629 6.27 -2.32 -19.38
N ARG A 630 5.36 -3.19 -19.80
CA ARG A 630 3.92 -2.94 -19.81
C ARG A 630 3.15 -3.94 -18.99
N HIS A 631 3.44 -3.97 -17.70
CA HIS A 631 2.62 -4.71 -16.74
C HIS A 631 1.38 -3.90 -16.30
N ASP A 632 0.47 -4.53 -15.59
CA ASP A 632 -0.81 -4.00 -15.11
C ASP A 632 -0.75 -2.63 -14.40
N ASP A 633 0.25 -2.39 -13.55
CA ASP A 633 0.44 -1.09 -12.87
C ASP A 633 0.83 0.05 -13.81
N GLN A 634 1.30 -0.26 -15.03
CA GLN A 634 1.70 0.74 -16.03
C GLN A 634 0.53 1.32 -16.82
N TRP A 635 -0.69 1.00 -16.37
CA TRP A 635 -1.93 1.48 -16.95
C TRP A 635 -2.79 2.13 -15.87
N ARG A 636 -3.38 3.24 -16.26
CA ARG A 636 -4.53 3.86 -15.60
C ARG A 636 -5.66 3.94 -16.61
N TRP A 637 -6.88 4.19 -16.16
CA TRP A 637 -8.04 4.11 -17.05
C TRP A 637 -8.95 5.31 -16.87
N ALA A 638 -9.06 6.12 -17.91
CA ALA A 638 -10.01 7.21 -17.99
C ALA A 638 -11.42 6.65 -18.27
N ARG A 639 -12.39 7.03 -17.44
CA ARG A 639 -13.79 6.58 -17.49
C ARG A 639 -14.66 7.63 -18.18
N PHE A 640 -15.42 7.20 -19.17
CA PHE A 640 -16.40 8.02 -19.89
C PHE A 640 -17.79 7.39 -19.79
N GLU A 641 -18.82 8.21 -19.75
CA GLU A 641 -20.21 7.75 -19.69
C GLU A 641 -20.94 8.00 -21.01
N ASP A 642 -21.71 7.03 -21.46
CA ASP A 642 -22.61 7.11 -22.61
C ASP A 642 -23.94 6.43 -22.25
N GLY A 643 -24.90 7.25 -21.79
CA GLY A 643 -26.15 6.78 -21.22
C GLY A 643 -25.93 5.89 -20.00
N LYS A 644 -26.27 4.60 -20.11
CA LYS A 644 -26.03 3.62 -19.03
C LYS A 644 -24.65 2.96 -19.11
N ARG A 645 -23.94 3.09 -20.23
CA ARG A 645 -22.65 2.42 -20.45
C ARG A 645 -21.51 3.29 -19.94
N LYS A 646 -20.53 2.63 -19.33
CA LYS A 646 -19.28 3.22 -18.85
C LYS A 646 -18.14 2.65 -19.71
N TYR A 647 -17.44 3.52 -20.45
CA TYR A 647 -16.32 3.17 -21.31
C TYR A 647 -14.98 3.50 -20.65
N TYR A 648 -14.03 2.58 -20.72
CA TYR A 648 -12.69 2.74 -20.18
C TYR A 648 -11.65 2.83 -21.28
N ARG A 649 -10.84 3.89 -21.25
CA ARG A 649 -9.71 4.10 -22.16
C ARG A 649 -8.40 4.07 -21.40
N PRO A 650 -7.39 3.33 -21.88
CA PRO A 650 -6.13 3.24 -21.18
C PRO A 650 -5.34 4.55 -21.27
N VAL A 651 -4.73 4.89 -20.14
CA VAL A 651 -3.76 5.96 -19.92
C VAL A 651 -2.44 5.26 -19.53
N PRO A 652 -1.55 5.00 -20.49
CA PRO A 652 -0.23 4.48 -20.22
C PRO A 652 0.57 5.44 -19.34
N ARG A 653 1.37 4.90 -18.42
CA ARG A 653 2.32 5.65 -17.58
C ARG A 653 3.71 5.01 -17.64
N ASP A 654 4.68 5.72 -17.07
CA ASP A 654 6.08 5.28 -16.91
C ASP A 654 6.74 4.81 -18.21
N ARG A 655 7.13 5.78 -19.03
CA ARG A 655 7.71 5.55 -20.37
C ARG A 655 9.24 5.45 -20.34
N ASP A 656 9.83 4.98 -19.24
CA ASP A 656 11.28 5.03 -19.01
C ASP A 656 12.06 3.96 -19.82
N GLN A 657 11.38 2.93 -20.32
CA GLN A 657 11.96 1.90 -21.18
C GLN A 657 11.89 2.21 -22.69
N ALA A 658 11.25 3.32 -23.08
CA ALA A 658 11.21 3.73 -24.47
C ALA A 658 12.64 3.97 -25.02
N PHE A 659 12.91 3.46 -26.23
CA PHE A 659 14.21 3.57 -26.89
C PHE A 659 15.40 2.95 -26.13
N SER A 660 15.21 1.87 -25.35
CA SER A 660 16.28 1.24 -24.56
C SER A 660 17.50 0.74 -25.36
N LYS A 661 18.68 0.64 -24.74
CA LYS A 661 19.96 0.23 -25.35
C LYS A 661 20.76 -0.76 -24.49
N TYR A 662 20.20 -1.96 -24.33
CA TYR A 662 20.87 -3.09 -23.64
C TYR A 662 21.82 -3.85 -24.59
N ASP A 663 23.01 -3.30 -24.84
CA ASP A 663 23.95 -3.70 -25.91
C ASP A 663 25.14 -4.57 -25.48
N GLY A 664 25.24 -4.97 -24.20
CA GLY A 664 26.31 -5.84 -23.70
C GLY A 664 26.20 -7.33 -24.09
N LEU A 665 27.34 -8.02 -24.15
CA LEU A 665 27.40 -9.48 -24.34
C LEU A 665 26.73 -10.24 -23.20
N ILE A 666 26.91 -9.81 -21.94
CA ILE A 666 26.29 -10.48 -20.79
C ILE A 666 24.78 -10.45 -20.92
N THR A 667 24.20 -9.28 -21.20
CA THR A 667 22.75 -9.16 -21.42
C THR A 667 22.32 -9.98 -22.63
N THR A 668 23.10 -9.97 -23.71
CA THR A 668 22.80 -10.76 -24.91
C THR A 668 22.73 -12.26 -24.66
N PHE A 669 23.70 -12.82 -23.92
CA PHE A 669 23.74 -14.24 -23.59
C PHE A 669 22.73 -14.63 -22.50
N SER A 670 22.56 -13.79 -21.47
CA SER A 670 21.62 -14.05 -20.36
C SER A 670 20.19 -14.17 -20.85
N ARG A 671 19.83 -13.49 -21.96
CA ARG A 671 18.55 -13.67 -22.63
C ARG A 671 18.32 -15.09 -23.14
N GLN A 672 19.35 -15.83 -23.52
CA GLN A 672 19.19 -17.20 -24.05
C GLN A 672 18.83 -18.21 -22.95
N THR A 673 19.20 -17.94 -21.70
CA THR A 673 19.01 -18.85 -20.56
C THR A 673 17.86 -18.43 -19.65
N MET A 674 17.50 -17.15 -19.60
CA MET A 674 16.46 -16.61 -18.72
C MET A 674 15.34 -15.93 -19.53
N PRO A 675 14.16 -16.59 -19.68
CA PRO A 675 13.08 -16.10 -20.53
C PRO A 675 12.60 -14.68 -20.23
N PHE A 676 12.55 -14.26 -18.96
CA PHE A 676 12.09 -12.92 -18.58
C PHE A 676 13.07 -11.81 -19.00
N LEU A 677 14.36 -12.11 -19.17
CA LEU A 677 15.35 -11.13 -19.62
C LEU A 677 15.25 -10.82 -21.12
N HIS A 678 14.51 -11.62 -21.90
CA HIS A 678 14.38 -11.42 -23.35
C HIS A 678 13.84 -10.04 -23.75
N GLN A 679 13.23 -9.30 -22.82
CA GLN A 679 12.68 -7.97 -23.03
C GLN A 679 13.76 -6.87 -23.03
N LEU A 680 14.90 -7.10 -22.36
CA LEU A 680 16.04 -6.18 -22.31
C LEU A 680 16.72 -6.12 -23.69
N ARG A 681 16.30 -5.17 -24.54
CA ARG A 681 16.73 -5.09 -25.94
C ARG A 681 17.30 -3.74 -26.31
N VAL A 682 18.09 -3.75 -27.38
CA VAL A 682 18.45 -2.55 -28.11
C VAL A 682 17.27 -2.18 -29.00
N TYR A 683 16.81 -0.94 -28.87
CA TYR A 683 15.83 -0.36 -29.77
C TYR A 683 16.42 -0.27 -31.18
N GLY A 684 15.61 -0.62 -32.17
CA GLY A 684 16.05 -0.67 -33.56
C GLY A 684 14.86 -0.79 -34.51
N PRO A 685 15.10 -0.65 -35.82
CA PRO A 685 14.03 -0.58 -36.82
C PRO A 685 13.15 -1.83 -36.90
N GLU A 686 13.69 -2.99 -36.53
CA GLU A 686 12.96 -4.25 -36.59
C GLU A 686 12.58 -4.77 -35.20
N ILE A 687 11.42 -5.44 -35.15
CA ILE A 687 10.97 -6.21 -33.99
C ILE A 687 11.20 -7.68 -34.31
N SER A 688 12.32 -8.21 -33.82
CA SER A 688 12.80 -9.57 -34.14
C SER A 688 11.84 -10.66 -33.65
N ASN A 689 11.48 -10.63 -32.37
CA ASN A 689 10.56 -11.60 -31.77
C ASN A 689 9.42 -10.89 -31.03
N MET A 690 8.21 -11.00 -31.60
CA MET A 690 6.98 -10.37 -31.11
C MET A 690 6.57 -10.88 -29.73
N LYS A 691 6.66 -12.20 -29.47
CA LYS A 691 6.26 -12.81 -28.19
C LYS A 691 6.97 -12.15 -27.02
N TRP A 692 8.28 -11.97 -27.15
CA TRP A 692 9.10 -11.38 -26.10
C TRP A 692 8.98 -9.85 -26.04
N ALA A 693 8.73 -9.18 -27.17
CA ALA A 693 8.48 -7.73 -27.17
C ALA A 693 7.20 -7.35 -26.42
N THR A 694 6.24 -8.28 -26.30
CA THR A 694 4.96 -8.06 -25.59
C THR A 694 4.80 -8.92 -24.34
N TRP A 695 5.89 -9.46 -23.79
CA TRP A 695 5.80 -10.43 -22.70
C TRP A 695 5.22 -9.85 -21.41
N SER A 696 5.61 -8.63 -20.99
CA SER A 696 5.07 -7.96 -19.80
C SER A 696 3.57 -7.71 -19.91
N ALA A 697 3.10 -7.35 -21.11
CA ALA A 697 1.70 -7.04 -21.37
C ALA A 697 0.82 -8.25 -21.70
N ARG A 698 1.35 -9.48 -21.65
CA ARG A 698 0.62 -10.66 -22.13
C ARG A 698 -0.75 -10.86 -21.46
N HIS A 699 -0.87 -10.55 -20.17
CA HIS A 699 -2.12 -10.68 -19.42
C HIS A 699 -3.08 -9.53 -19.76
N PHE A 700 -2.56 -8.29 -19.77
CA PHE A 700 -3.30 -7.11 -20.19
C PHE A 700 -3.87 -7.27 -21.61
N ASP A 701 -3.03 -7.66 -22.57
CA ASP A 701 -3.43 -7.79 -23.97
C ASP A 701 -4.48 -8.90 -24.15
N ARG A 702 -4.39 -10.02 -23.40
CA ARG A 702 -5.41 -11.09 -23.47
C ARG A 702 -6.74 -10.67 -22.85
N ALA A 703 -6.70 -9.88 -21.77
CA ALA A 703 -7.91 -9.38 -21.13
C ALA A 703 -8.64 -8.30 -21.95
N PHE A 704 -7.90 -7.45 -22.66
CA PHE A 704 -8.43 -6.21 -23.22
C PHE A 704 -8.35 -6.09 -24.75
N LEU A 705 -7.79 -7.06 -25.47
CA LEU A 705 -7.69 -7.09 -26.94
C LEU A 705 -8.21 -8.40 -27.55
N ASN A 706 -9.35 -8.88 -27.06
CA ASN A 706 -9.95 -10.16 -27.42
C ASN A 706 -11.18 -10.09 -28.34
N GLN A 707 -11.68 -8.89 -28.69
CA GLN A 707 -12.95 -8.75 -29.44
C GLN A 707 -12.78 -8.20 -30.87
N MET A 708 -11.68 -7.50 -31.16
CA MET A 708 -11.49 -6.82 -32.45
C MET A 708 -11.07 -7.78 -33.57
N SER A 709 -11.60 -7.56 -34.76
CA SER A 709 -11.22 -8.25 -36.00
C SER A 709 -9.92 -7.70 -36.59
N TRP A 710 -9.29 -8.47 -37.50
CA TRP A 710 -8.11 -7.99 -38.22
C TRP A 710 -8.37 -6.67 -38.98
N LYS A 711 -9.53 -6.53 -39.61
CA LYS A 711 -9.86 -5.32 -40.40
C LYS A 711 -9.86 -4.06 -39.52
N GLU A 712 -10.27 -4.19 -38.26
CA GLU A 712 -10.25 -3.09 -37.30
C GLU A 712 -8.82 -2.80 -36.81
N TRP A 713 -8.02 -3.83 -36.54
CA TRP A 713 -6.59 -3.67 -36.26
C TRP A 713 -5.83 -2.98 -37.40
N GLU A 714 -6.12 -3.37 -38.64
CA GLU A 714 -5.52 -2.79 -39.84
C GLU A 714 -5.91 -1.32 -39.99
N ALA A 715 -7.17 -0.97 -39.72
CA ALA A 715 -7.63 0.43 -39.74
C ALA A 715 -6.89 1.30 -38.72
N GLU A 716 -6.71 0.82 -37.49
CA GLU A 716 -5.94 1.54 -36.46
C GLU A 716 -4.46 1.68 -36.85
N ALA A 717 -3.84 0.62 -37.39
CA ALA A 717 -2.46 0.66 -37.87
C ALA A 717 -2.28 1.67 -39.02
N LEU A 718 -3.24 1.73 -39.96
CA LEU A 718 -3.24 2.70 -41.06
C LEU A 718 -3.41 4.14 -40.54
N SER A 719 -4.28 4.34 -39.54
CA SER A 719 -4.47 5.63 -38.88
C SER A 719 -3.17 6.13 -38.24
N ILE A 720 -2.48 5.26 -37.50
CA ILE A 720 -1.16 5.55 -36.90
C ILE A 720 -0.15 5.96 -37.98
N ARG A 721 -0.02 5.17 -39.06
CA ARG A 721 0.91 5.47 -40.16
C ARG A 721 0.63 6.82 -40.81
N LYS A 722 -0.65 7.16 -40.98
CA LYS A 722 -1.09 8.41 -41.60
C LYS A 722 -0.75 9.62 -40.73
N ASN A 723 -1.00 9.55 -39.43
CA ASN A 723 -0.90 10.71 -38.55
C ASN A 723 0.50 10.91 -37.96
N LEU A 724 1.29 9.83 -37.80
CA LEU A 724 2.66 9.90 -37.31
C LEU A 724 3.64 10.30 -38.43
N THR A 725 3.43 11.47 -39.04
CA THR A 725 4.24 11.95 -40.18
C THR A 725 5.72 12.12 -39.81
N ASP A 726 6.58 12.23 -40.82
CA ASP A 726 8.02 12.51 -40.60
C ASP A 726 8.25 13.78 -39.78
N SER A 727 7.49 14.84 -40.06
CA SER A 727 7.57 16.09 -39.31
C SER A 727 7.15 15.93 -37.85
N VAL A 728 6.08 15.16 -37.58
CA VAL A 728 5.66 14.86 -36.20
C VAL A 728 6.75 14.08 -35.47
N ILE A 729 7.33 13.07 -36.11
CA ILE A 729 8.42 12.28 -35.51
C ILE A 729 9.62 13.16 -35.22
N GLU A 730 10.09 13.96 -36.17
CA GLU A 730 11.26 14.81 -35.96
C GLU A 730 11.01 15.87 -34.88
N HIS A 731 9.84 16.48 -34.89
CA HIS A 731 9.45 17.50 -33.92
C HIS A 731 9.39 16.98 -32.48
N ALA A 732 8.99 15.73 -32.28
CA ALA A 732 8.99 15.12 -30.96
C ALA A 732 10.37 15.16 -30.28
N PHE A 733 11.46 15.06 -31.06
CA PHE A 733 12.83 15.11 -30.54
C PHE A 733 13.41 16.53 -30.44
N ASP A 734 12.71 17.57 -30.91
CA ASP A 734 13.12 18.96 -30.67
C ASP A 734 13.04 19.36 -29.19
N HIS A 735 12.25 18.61 -28.42
CA HIS A 735 12.07 18.79 -26.98
C HIS A 735 13.18 18.12 -26.15
N TRP A 736 14.10 17.41 -26.80
CA TRP A 736 15.30 16.91 -26.13
C TRP A 736 16.35 18.01 -26.02
N PRO A 737 17.16 18.01 -24.95
CA PRO A 737 18.32 18.90 -24.90
C PRO A 737 19.21 18.69 -26.12
N ARG A 738 19.66 19.79 -26.74
CA ARG A 738 20.42 19.78 -28.00
C ARG A 738 21.53 18.73 -28.03
N ARG A 739 22.35 18.69 -26.98
CA ARG A 739 23.47 17.72 -26.85
C ARG A 739 22.98 16.27 -26.86
N ALA A 740 21.90 15.95 -26.14
CA ALA A 740 21.35 14.60 -26.13
C ALA A 740 20.79 14.23 -27.51
N LYS A 741 20.08 15.17 -28.15
CA LYS A 741 19.56 14.99 -29.52
C LYS A 741 20.68 14.67 -30.52
N GLU A 742 21.76 15.45 -30.50
CA GLU A 742 22.92 15.25 -31.38
C GLU A 742 23.61 13.89 -31.16
N LEU A 743 23.66 13.40 -29.92
CA LEU A 743 24.33 12.14 -29.56
C LEU A 743 23.52 10.89 -29.93
N SER A 744 22.18 10.93 -29.82
CA SER A 744 21.37 9.70 -29.85
C SER A 744 20.10 9.75 -30.70
N ALA A 745 19.56 10.91 -31.08
CA ALA A 745 18.23 10.97 -31.69
C ALA A 745 18.19 10.44 -33.13
N ALA A 746 19.22 10.68 -33.95
CA ALA A 746 19.23 10.30 -35.37
C ALA A 746 18.91 8.80 -35.62
N PRO A 747 19.60 7.82 -35.00
CA PRO A 747 19.26 6.40 -35.17
C PRO A 747 17.87 6.04 -34.61
N ILE A 748 17.42 6.72 -33.54
CA ILE A 748 16.11 6.47 -32.94
C ILE A 748 14.98 6.95 -33.87
N ILE A 749 15.11 8.15 -34.44
CA ILE A 749 14.19 8.73 -35.42
C ILE A 749 14.09 7.82 -36.65
N ALA A 750 15.23 7.39 -37.20
CA ALA A 750 15.26 6.48 -38.34
C ALA A 750 14.55 5.15 -38.03
N GLY A 751 14.82 4.58 -36.85
CA GLY A 751 14.15 3.36 -36.40
C GLY A 751 12.64 3.53 -36.22
N LEU A 752 12.19 4.67 -35.67
CA LEU A 752 10.77 4.96 -35.46
C LEU A 752 10.03 5.14 -36.78
N LYS A 753 10.61 5.88 -37.73
CA LYS A 753 10.09 6.02 -39.10
C LYS A 753 9.92 4.66 -39.76
N GLN A 754 10.95 3.81 -39.71
CA GLN A 754 10.89 2.47 -40.32
C GLN A 754 9.85 1.56 -39.65
N ARG A 755 9.72 1.60 -38.31
CA ARG A 755 8.68 0.86 -37.59
C ARG A 755 7.28 1.32 -37.95
N ARG A 756 7.06 2.63 -38.04
CA ARG A 756 5.79 3.21 -38.51
C ARG A 756 5.48 2.78 -39.94
N ASP A 757 6.44 2.82 -40.84
CA ASP A 757 6.23 2.41 -42.23
C ASP A 757 5.88 0.90 -42.33
N SER A 758 6.41 0.13 -41.38
CA SER A 758 6.15 -1.31 -41.19
C SER A 758 5.01 -1.62 -40.21
N ILE A 759 4.16 -0.65 -39.85
CA ILE A 759 3.20 -0.86 -38.75
C ILE A 759 2.14 -1.92 -39.07
N ILE A 760 1.74 -2.07 -40.33
CA ILE A 760 0.76 -3.09 -40.76
C ILE A 760 1.31 -4.51 -40.55
N PRO A 761 2.49 -4.90 -41.07
CA PRO A 761 3.05 -6.21 -40.78
C PRO A 761 3.43 -6.41 -39.28
N ILE A 762 3.72 -5.33 -38.54
CA ILE A 762 3.87 -5.40 -37.08
C ILE A 762 2.53 -5.75 -36.41
N ALA A 763 1.46 -5.02 -36.74
CA ALA A 763 0.12 -5.25 -36.24
C ALA A 763 -0.39 -6.67 -36.59
N TRP A 764 -0.17 -7.13 -37.83
CA TRP A 764 -0.55 -8.48 -38.26
C TRP A 764 0.12 -9.57 -37.42
N ARG A 765 1.45 -9.47 -37.23
CA ARG A 765 2.19 -10.43 -36.38
C ARG A 765 1.69 -10.41 -34.95
N ARG A 766 1.28 -9.25 -34.42
CA ARG A 766 0.72 -9.15 -33.07
C ARG A 766 -0.68 -9.76 -32.99
N TYR A 767 -1.56 -9.43 -33.94
CA TYR A 767 -2.91 -9.95 -34.06
C TYR A 767 -2.93 -11.47 -34.13
N LEU A 768 -2.09 -12.07 -34.99
CA LEU A 768 -1.95 -13.52 -35.09
C LEU A 768 -1.44 -14.16 -33.79
N LEU A 769 -0.57 -13.47 -33.04
CA LEU A 769 -0.09 -13.99 -31.76
C LEU A 769 -1.20 -14.02 -30.70
N LEU A 770 -2.08 -13.00 -30.66
CA LEU A 770 -3.24 -12.96 -29.77
C LEU A 770 -4.31 -13.96 -30.19
N SER A 771 -4.58 -14.07 -31.49
CA SER A 771 -5.68 -14.88 -32.02
C SER A 771 -5.43 -16.39 -31.95
N LYS A 772 -4.23 -16.83 -31.50
CA LYS A 772 -3.93 -18.26 -31.28
C LYS A 772 -4.73 -18.84 -30.13
N GLU A 773 -4.99 -18.05 -29.10
CA GLU A 773 -5.68 -18.44 -27.89
C GLU A 773 -6.41 -17.20 -27.36
N VAL A 774 -7.74 -17.26 -27.34
CA VAL A 774 -8.60 -16.13 -26.98
C VAL A 774 -9.39 -16.47 -25.75
N ASP A 775 -9.25 -15.64 -24.71
CA ASP A 775 -10.03 -15.74 -23.48
C ASP A 775 -11.30 -14.88 -23.64
N VAL A 776 -12.47 -15.47 -23.38
CA VAL A 776 -13.76 -14.75 -23.39
C VAL A 776 -14.33 -14.79 -21.98
N TYR A 777 -14.40 -13.62 -21.34
CA TYR A 777 -14.86 -13.46 -19.97
C TYR A 777 -16.35 -13.10 -19.93
N GLY A 778 -17.07 -13.67 -18.96
CA GLY A 778 -18.41 -13.22 -18.58
C GLY A 778 -18.39 -12.26 -17.42
N THR A 779 -19.58 -11.85 -17.01
CA THR A 779 -19.82 -11.06 -15.80
C THR A 779 -20.39 -11.93 -14.67
N ASP A 780 -20.55 -11.34 -13.48
CA ASP A 780 -21.25 -11.93 -12.34
C ASP A 780 -22.79 -11.98 -12.55
N GLU A 781 -23.29 -11.45 -13.68
CA GLU A 781 -24.68 -11.52 -14.08
C GLU A 781 -25.00 -12.82 -14.85
N LYS A 782 -26.29 -13.06 -15.12
CA LYS A 782 -26.71 -14.19 -15.96
C LYS A 782 -26.47 -13.89 -17.43
N GLU A 783 -25.69 -14.75 -18.08
CA GLU A 783 -25.31 -14.59 -19.48
C GLU A 783 -25.44 -15.90 -20.27
N LEU A 784 -25.73 -15.79 -21.57
CA LEU A 784 -25.70 -16.90 -22.53
C LEU A 784 -24.45 -16.79 -23.39
N PHE A 785 -23.64 -17.86 -23.39
CA PHE A 785 -22.52 -18.04 -24.29
C PHE A 785 -22.92 -18.96 -25.44
N GLU A 786 -23.02 -18.40 -26.64
CA GLU A 786 -23.20 -19.18 -27.86
C GLU A 786 -21.85 -19.37 -28.58
N VAL A 787 -21.42 -20.62 -28.69
CA VAL A 787 -20.19 -20.99 -29.40
C VAL A 787 -20.56 -21.76 -30.66
N THR A 788 -20.32 -21.15 -31.82
CA THR A 788 -20.59 -21.74 -33.14
C THR A 788 -19.29 -21.99 -33.86
N ARG A 789 -19.09 -23.23 -34.34
CA ARG A 789 -17.99 -23.55 -35.25
C ARG A 789 -18.49 -23.43 -36.68
N GLU A 790 -17.92 -22.49 -37.41
CA GLU A 790 -18.26 -22.18 -38.80
C GLU A 790 -17.70 -23.23 -39.76
N TYR A 791 -18.26 -23.30 -40.97
CA TYR A 791 -17.86 -24.28 -42.00
C TYR A 791 -16.40 -24.15 -42.45
N ASP A 792 -15.84 -22.95 -42.38
CA ASP A 792 -14.43 -22.67 -42.70
C ASP A 792 -13.48 -23.01 -41.54
N GLY A 793 -14.01 -23.53 -40.43
CA GLY A 793 -13.27 -23.89 -39.23
C GLY A 793 -13.10 -22.73 -38.24
N ALA A 794 -13.55 -21.52 -38.55
CA ALA A 794 -13.57 -20.41 -37.60
C ALA A 794 -14.51 -20.70 -36.43
N VAL A 795 -14.24 -20.10 -35.27
CA VAL A 795 -15.10 -20.21 -34.09
C VAL A 795 -15.66 -18.83 -33.78
N ARG A 796 -16.98 -18.71 -33.79
CA ARG A 796 -17.71 -17.51 -33.38
C ARG A 796 -18.23 -17.70 -31.96
N VAL A 797 -17.81 -16.82 -31.06
CA VAL A 797 -18.33 -16.77 -29.69
C VAL A 797 -19.18 -15.50 -29.56
N ARG A 798 -20.42 -15.64 -29.09
CA ARG A 798 -21.32 -14.52 -28.77
C ARG A 798 -21.77 -14.62 -27.32
N VAL A 799 -21.72 -13.50 -26.62
CA VAL A 799 -22.14 -13.38 -25.23
C VAL A 799 -23.36 -12.48 -25.19
N PHE A 800 -24.46 -12.96 -24.62
CA PHE A 800 -25.70 -12.23 -24.48
C PHE A 800 -26.06 -12.06 -23.01
N GLU A 801 -26.41 -10.84 -22.63
CA GLU A 801 -27.06 -10.58 -21.34
C GLU A 801 -28.45 -11.20 -21.35
N ILE A 802 -28.76 -12.02 -20.35
CA ILE A 802 -30.10 -12.60 -20.19
C ILE A 802 -30.82 -11.82 -19.09
N SER A 803 -31.66 -10.87 -19.47
CA SER A 803 -32.52 -10.20 -18.50
C SER A 803 -33.61 -11.17 -18.01
N LYS A 804 -33.43 -11.67 -16.78
CA LYS A 804 -34.27 -12.64 -16.06
C LYS A 804 -34.28 -14.08 -16.57
#